data_AF-A0A345I026-F1
#
_entry.id   AF-A0A345I026-F1
#
_cell.length_a   1.000
_cell.length_b   1.000
_cell.length_c   1.000
_cell.angle_alpha   90.00
_cell.angle_beta   90.00
_cell.angle_gamma   90.00
#
_symmetry.space_group_name_H-M   'P 1'
#
loop_
_entity.id
_entity.type
_entity.pdbx_description
1 polymer ?
#
loop_
_entity_poly.entity_id
_entity_poly.type
_entity_poly.pdbx_seq_one_letter_code
_entity_poly.pdbx_strand_id
1 'polypeptide(L)'
;MPDPYGQHPLLTAAMCEGHDAVPPVERERLLRYLEAVVAARRTPVHAAVAFNVVYFGYDLDGDGYGRSPLRLDDFPEVTLGERAPALPVGAMVRITTGADPLYAEIVYKEGAHPEAGAFGDVPAWVSGAPAGAEGPGRPGEDTSPRRRELLVPDPHAFGPGLSPSSAQLNRLRAHQRWINEQGHVVIQACYPSREAARCDDLTAYADYLLTSARAQLLSPFVPVSIGELVGSTEDHRLRAGLLRLLDTVRRVLSSGELLRMWGPYAMPRQALAACWRDKGPLGGDDLRSLAAAVEHAAGPSRRRYGLAAPVTVHTAVGPRLRAFPGAQDLLKGVEYAAAVCRANITLADVVQRDSEQGLFRNGTRVTLDDAFEGGGVWRSHYPGDTEGTGDPLAPAGRGWASTTPTANDPEPVDSPLPDGALLGESELLRSGADEIVCRLPLRLASLIDGCLPLPSLIAEELRTTCGGRPVIRLELDHPGGALDDSEAVQRALAELDDGKGRLTGVVWPHDFFPGMVLELHWPRGGRVMRVVTVRLDRPVRVDDRVIEHCYDPCVLTREDAPGSGRGGDTSVGLRPGPLVMRTVRRCGLLTPDGHALLDRSWLPFAVYGRWPPRTHSAELEAAVAQLLSGRLLETAVGSRDANGRPHFPARSGERPIPLIRYRPAVTRVIRPWGGTGPTAERMRGVQYVPGHLRRLLPGCSPSEAQRAAFLEHCRRLGKADGWELPDGYTFVTQHTRGH
;
A
#
# COMPACT_ATOMS: atom_id res chain seq x y z
N MET A 1 -43.27 0.48 28.63
CA MET A 1 -42.10 0.40 27.74
C MET A 1 -41.92 1.75 27.07
N PRO A 2 -40.69 2.22 26.81
CA PRO A 2 -40.48 3.41 25.98
C PRO A 2 -41.06 3.16 24.58
N ASP A 3 -41.86 4.11 24.09
CA ASP A 3 -42.41 4.12 22.73
C ASP A 3 -41.45 4.92 21.82
N PRO A 4 -40.99 4.39 20.68
CA PRO A 4 -40.15 5.12 19.72
C PRO A 4 -40.71 6.50 19.35
N TYR A 5 -42.04 6.62 19.30
CA TYR A 5 -42.77 7.83 18.92
C TYR A 5 -43.45 8.50 20.12
N GLY A 6 -43.11 8.08 21.34
CA GLY A 6 -43.65 8.65 22.57
C GLY A 6 -43.13 10.06 22.84
N GLN A 7 -43.61 10.67 23.93
CA GLN A 7 -43.21 12.04 24.35
C GLN A 7 -41.70 12.25 24.53
N HIS A 8 -40.93 11.17 24.65
CA HIS A 8 -39.48 11.22 24.78
C HIS A 8 -38.82 10.44 23.64
N PRO A 9 -38.18 11.12 22.67
CA PRO A 9 -37.60 10.45 21.52
C PRO A 9 -36.44 9.53 21.93
N LEU A 10 -36.36 8.37 21.28
CA LEU A 10 -35.29 7.40 21.49
C LEU A 10 -33.99 7.79 20.76
N LEU A 11 -34.08 8.56 19.67
CA LEU A 11 -32.93 9.14 18.97
C LEU A 11 -32.84 10.63 19.30
N THR A 12 -31.64 11.08 19.66
CA THR A 12 -31.38 12.47 20.03
C THR A 12 -30.17 13.01 19.27
N ALA A 13 -30.07 14.34 19.14
CA ALA A 13 -28.95 14.98 18.44
C ALA A 13 -27.59 14.63 19.07
N ALA A 14 -27.53 14.39 20.39
CA ALA A 14 -26.31 13.96 21.08
C ALA A 14 -25.75 12.64 20.50
N MET A 15 -26.60 11.73 20.02
CA MET A 15 -26.17 10.48 19.39
C MET A 15 -25.45 10.71 18.06
N CYS A 16 -25.73 11.83 17.38
CA CYS A 16 -25.03 12.26 16.16
C CYS A 16 -23.66 12.87 16.46
N GLU A 17 -23.31 13.13 17.72
CA GLU A 17 -21.96 13.53 18.16
C GLU A 17 -21.13 12.31 18.58
N GLY A 18 -21.80 11.21 18.92
CA GLY A 18 -21.22 9.91 19.23
C GLY A 18 -21.62 9.40 20.61
N HIS A 19 -21.43 8.09 20.85
CA HIS A 19 -21.88 7.41 22.06
C HIS A 19 -21.50 8.09 23.38
N ASP A 20 -20.29 8.65 23.46
CA ASP A 20 -19.77 9.22 24.70
C ASP A 20 -20.35 10.61 25.01
N ALA A 21 -20.95 11.28 24.02
CA ALA A 21 -21.69 12.52 24.19
C ALA A 21 -23.13 12.29 24.69
N VAL A 22 -23.63 11.05 24.65
CA VAL A 22 -25.02 10.73 24.99
C VAL A 22 -25.23 10.69 26.51
N PRO A 23 -26.17 11.46 27.07
CA PRO A 23 -26.51 11.41 28.48
C PRO A 23 -26.84 9.99 28.96
N PRO A 24 -26.40 9.56 30.17
CA PRO A 24 -26.66 8.21 30.67
C PRO A 24 -28.13 7.81 30.67
N VAL A 25 -29.04 8.73 31.02
CA VAL A 25 -30.50 8.50 31.04
C VAL A 25 -31.05 8.21 29.65
N GLU A 26 -30.52 8.87 28.61
CA GLU A 26 -30.89 8.61 27.22
C GLU A 26 -30.39 7.24 26.75
N ARG A 27 -29.15 6.89 27.09
CA ARG A 27 -28.57 5.57 26.78
C ARG A 27 -29.35 4.45 27.46
N GLU A 28 -29.70 4.60 28.73
CA GLU A 28 -30.48 3.60 29.47
C GLU A 28 -31.90 3.44 28.91
N ARG A 29 -32.54 4.55 28.50
CA ARG A 29 -33.84 4.50 27.83
C ARG A 29 -33.78 3.76 26.49
N LEU A 30 -32.78 4.05 25.67
CA LEU A 30 -32.56 3.35 24.41
C LEU A 30 -32.25 1.86 24.64
N LEU A 31 -31.39 1.54 25.61
CA LEU A 31 -31.04 0.16 25.97
C LEU A 31 -32.28 -0.65 26.35
N ARG A 32 -33.11 -0.14 27.28
CA ARG A 32 -34.33 -0.85 27.72
C ARG A 32 -35.29 -1.14 26.57
N TYR A 33 -35.43 -0.21 25.62
CA TYR A 33 -36.23 -0.44 24.43
C TYR A 33 -35.62 -1.52 23.54
N LEU A 34 -34.32 -1.43 23.24
CA LEU A 34 -33.63 -2.39 22.38
C LEU A 34 -33.59 -3.80 22.99
N GLU A 35 -33.42 -3.94 24.30
CA GLU A 35 -33.49 -5.24 24.99
C GLU A 35 -34.87 -5.89 24.81
N ALA A 36 -35.95 -5.11 24.88
CA ALA A 36 -37.29 -5.61 24.63
C ALA A 36 -37.55 -5.96 23.17
N VAL A 37 -37.01 -5.19 22.22
CA VAL A 37 -37.03 -5.57 20.80
C VAL A 37 -36.33 -6.91 20.59
N VAL A 38 -35.13 -7.08 21.15
CA VAL A 38 -34.36 -8.32 21.01
C VAL A 38 -35.07 -9.50 21.67
N ALA A 39 -35.84 -9.28 22.74
CA ALA A 39 -36.67 -10.31 23.37
C ALA A 39 -37.93 -10.64 22.56
N ALA A 40 -38.55 -9.64 21.91
CA ALA A 40 -39.76 -9.80 21.13
C ALA A 40 -39.49 -10.43 19.75
N ARG A 41 -38.38 -10.06 19.10
CA ARG A 41 -37.98 -10.65 17.82
C ARG A 41 -37.42 -12.05 18.06
N ARG A 42 -37.89 -13.02 17.26
CA ARG A 42 -37.42 -14.42 17.30
C ARG A 42 -36.07 -14.63 16.59
N THR A 43 -35.40 -13.54 16.25
CA THR A 43 -34.24 -13.49 15.37
C THR A 43 -33.12 -12.72 16.08
N PRO A 44 -31.85 -12.98 15.78
CA PRO A 44 -30.79 -12.05 16.16
C PRO A 44 -31.11 -10.66 15.60
N VAL A 45 -30.84 -9.62 16.39
CA VAL A 45 -31.06 -8.24 15.98
C VAL A 45 -29.72 -7.63 15.60
N HIS A 46 -29.51 -7.44 14.31
CA HIS A 46 -28.36 -6.70 13.79
C HIS A 46 -28.45 -5.22 14.19
N ALA A 47 -27.32 -4.54 14.41
CA ALA A 47 -27.31 -3.12 14.77
C ALA A 47 -28.03 -2.21 13.74
N ALA A 48 -28.01 -2.56 12.44
CA ALA A 48 -28.82 -1.86 11.42
C ALA A 48 -30.34 -2.07 11.60
N VAL A 49 -30.76 -3.29 11.94
CA VAL A 49 -32.17 -3.59 12.28
C VAL A 49 -32.55 -2.87 13.58
N ALA A 50 -31.66 -2.83 14.57
CA ALA A 50 -31.85 -2.06 15.80
C ALA A 50 -31.99 -0.55 15.53
N PHE A 51 -31.30 -0.01 14.54
CA PHE A 51 -31.54 1.35 14.09
C PHE A 51 -32.93 1.49 13.47
N ASN A 52 -33.33 0.58 12.57
CA ASN A 52 -34.64 0.62 11.92
C ASN A 52 -35.80 0.60 12.91
N VAL A 53 -35.74 -0.26 13.92
CA VAL A 53 -36.82 -0.37 14.93
C VAL A 53 -36.99 0.90 15.74
N VAL A 54 -35.95 1.72 15.85
CA VAL A 54 -36.02 3.01 16.53
C VAL A 54 -36.43 4.12 15.55
N TYR A 55 -35.78 4.17 14.37
CA TYR A 55 -35.95 5.25 13.40
C TYR A 55 -37.29 5.18 12.66
N PHE A 56 -37.66 3.98 12.19
CA PHE A 56 -38.92 3.72 11.48
C PHE A 56 -40.05 3.25 12.40
N GLY A 57 -39.81 3.23 13.72
CA GLY A 57 -40.80 2.93 14.76
C GLY A 57 -41.44 1.56 14.64
N TYR A 58 -40.77 0.58 15.22
CA TYR A 58 -41.30 -0.78 15.33
C TYR A 58 -42.19 -0.91 16.56
N ASP A 59 -43.38 -1.49 16.38
CA ASP A 59 -44.30 -1.77 17.47
C ASP A 59 -44.01 -3.14 18.11
N LEU A 60 -43.84 -3.14 19.44
CA LEU A 60 -43.63 -4.34 20.24
C LEU A 60 -44.93 -5.13 20.49
N ASP A 61 -46.11 -4.50 20.32
CA ASP A 61 -47.41 -5.11 20.59
C ASP A 61 -47.94 -5.99 19.42
N GLY A 62 -47.10 -6.24 18.41
CA GLY A 62 -47.34 -7.24 17.36
C GLY A 62 -47.63 -6.67 15.97
N ASP A 63 -47.80 -5.35 15.83
CA ASP A 63 -47.96 -4.71 14.53
C ASP A 63 -46.62 -4.52 13.78
N GLY A 64 -45.47 -4.68 14.45
CA GLY A 64 -44.15 -4.48 13.83
C GLY A 64 -44.05 -3.10 13.17
N TYR A 65 -43.64 -3.04 11.90
CA TYR A 65 -43.66 -1.81 11.09
C TYR A 65 -45.04 -1.48 10.47
N GLY A 66 -46.12 -2.16 10.85
CA GLY A 66 -47.46 -1.95 10.26
C GLY A 66 -48.01 -0.53 10.45
N ARG A 67 -47.54 0.21 11.45
CA ARG A 67 -47.87 1.63 11.70
C ARG A 67 -46.75 2.60 11.29
N SER A 68 -45.73 2.07 10.61
CA SER A 68 -44.55 2.81 10.21
C SER A 68 -44.85 3.75 9.03
N PRO A 69 -44.15 4.89 8.93
CA PRO A 69 -44.21 5.81 7.79
C PRO A 69 -43.62 5.27 6.47
N LEU A 70 -43.24 3.99 6.44
CA LEU A 70 -42.63 3.35 5.29
C LEU A 70 -43.63 3.18 4.14
N ARG A 71 -43.17 3.44 2.92
CA ARG A 71 -43.92 3.20 1.70
C ARG A 71 -43.39 1.94 1.05
N LEU A 72 -44.25 0.94 0.91
CA LEU A 72 -43.89 -0.37 0.37
C LEU A 72 -43.41 -0.32 -1.09
N ASP A 73 -43.85 0.69 -1.84
CA ASP A 73 -43.44 0.91 -3.24
C ASP A 73 -42.00 1.42 -3.37
N ASP A 74 -41.42 1.94 -2.29
CA ASP A 74 -40.02 2.41 -2.25
C ASP A 74 -39.02 1.29 -1.95
N PHE A 75 -39.50 0.05 -1.77
CA PHE A 75 -38.63 -1.08 -1.44
C PHE A 75 -38.02 -1.69 -2.70
N PRO A 76 -36.68 -1.88 -2.76
CA PRO A 76 -36.05 -2.54 -3.88
C PRO A 76 -36.57 -3.96 -4.08
N GLU A 77 -36.68 -4.34 -5.35
CA GLU A 77 -37.11 -5.67 -5.75
C GLU A 77 -35.95 -6.68 -5.72
N VAL A 78 -36.21 -7.88 -5.21
CA VAL A 78 -35.22 -8.94 -5.10
C VAL A 78 -35.80 -10.27 -5.58
N THR A 79 -35.06 -10.93 -6.47
CA THR A 79 -35.45 -12.21 -7.06
C THR A 79 -34.38 -13.27 -6.81
N LEU A 80 -34.82 -14.48 -6.47
CA LEU A 80 -33.94 -15.64 -6.27
C LEU A 80 -33.12 -15.96 -7.52
N GLY A 81 -31.81 -16.08 -7.35
CA GLY A 81 -30.85 -16.47 -8.39
C GLY A 81 -30.46 -15.35 -9.35
N GLU A 82 -31.13 -14.20 -9.28
CA GLU A 82 -30.87 -13.08 -10.18
C GLU A 82 -29.73 -12.17 -9.68
N ARG A 83 -29.28 -11.30 -10.57
CA ARG A 83 -28.34 -10.23 -10.23
C ARG A 83 -29.11 -9.09 -9.59
N ALA A 84 -28.62 -8.60 -8.46
CA ALA A 84 -29.18 -7.46 -7.77
C ALA A 84 -28.03 -6.61 -7.19
N PRO A 85 -28.26 -5.30 -6.94
CA PRO A 85 -27.34 -4.53 -6.10
C PRO A 85 -27.09 -5.25 -4.77
N ALA A 86 -25.87 -5.16 -4.23
CA ALA A 86 -25.57 -5.72 -2.91
C ALA A 86 -26.47 -5.06 -1.85
N LEU A 87 -27.16 -5.89 -1.06
CA LEU A 87 -28.11 -5.44 -0.05
C LEU A 87 -27.54 -5.63 1.36
N PRO A 88 -27.50 -4.57 2.19
CA PRO A 88 -27.08 -4.71 3.58
C PRO A 88 -28.17 -5.34 4.46
N VAL A 89 -27.77 -5.85 5.61
CA VAL A 89 -28.72 -6.20 6.68
C VAL A 89 -29.45 -4.94 7.14
N GLY A 90 -30.75 -5.03 7.38
CA GLY A 90 -31.65 -3.91 7.63
C GLY A 90 -32.30 -3.35 6.37
N ALA A 91 -31.90 -3.78 5.15
CA ALA A 91 -32.61 -3.40 3.94
C ALA A 91 -34.04 -3.97 3.95
N MET A 92 -35.02 -3.12 3.63
CA MET A 92 -36.41 -3.52 3.45
C MET A 92 -36.65 -3.78 1.97
N VAL A 93 -37.18 -4.95 1.64
CA VAL A 93 -37.21 -5.48 0.27
C VAL A 93 -38.60 -5.96 -0.13
N ARG A 94 -38.83 -5.96 -1.43
CA ARG A 94 -39.99 -6.57 -2.08
C ARG A 94 -39.54 -7.80 -2.86
N ILE A 95 -39.98 -8.98 -2.45
CA ILE A 95 -39.74 -10.23 -3.19
C ILE A 95 -40.97 -10.49 -4.05
N THR A 96 -40.85 -10.26 -5.36
CA THR A 96 -41.97 -10.43 -6.30
C THR A 96 -42.37 -11.90 -6.36
N THR A 97 -43.62 -12.19 -5.99
CA THR A 97 -44.22 -13.51 -6.20
C THR A 97 -45.22 -13.45 -7.34
N GLY A 98 -45.71 -14.60 -7.81
CA GLY A 98 -46.69 -14.66 -8.90
C GLY A 98 -48.08 -14.10 -8.57
N ALA A 99 -48.35 -13.74 -7.31
CA ALA A 99 -49.60 -13.12 -6.86
C ALA A 99 -49.29 -11.82 -6.11
N ASP A 100 -49.18 -11.89 -4.79
CA ASP A 100 -48.86 -10.74 -3.93
C ASP A 100 -47.36 -10.70 -3.62
N PRO A 101 -46.71 -9.53 -3.70
CA PRO A 101 -45.31 -9.42 -3.31
C PRO A 101 -45.12 -9.76 -1.83
N LEU A 102 -44.02 -10.44 -1.52
CA LEU A 102 -43.61 -10.70 -0.16
C LEU A 102 -42.70 -9.56 0.30
N TYR A 103 -43.18 -8.75 1.24
CA TYR A 103 -42.37 -7.71 1.87
C TYR A 103 -41.59 -8.27 3.04
N ALA A 104 -40.32 -7.94 3.13
CA ALA A 104 -39.45 -8.44 4.20
C ALA A 104 -38.36 -7.44 4.58
N GLU A 105 -37.88 -7.55 5.82
CA GLU A 105 -36.62 -6.94 6.25
C GLU A 105 -35.51 -7.99 6.17
N ILE A 106 -34.36 -7.67 5.57
CA ILE A 106 -33.20 -8.56 5.59
C ILE A 106 -32.59 -8.54 6.99
N VAL A 107 -32.74 -9.61 7.75
CA VAL A 107 -32.27 -9.70 9.15
C VAL A 107 -30.91 -10.37 9.28
N TYR A 108 -30.45 -11.05 8.23
CA TYR A 108 -29.14 -11.69 8.18
C TYR A 108 -28.69 -11.87 6.73
N LYS A 109 -27.37 -11.83 6.51
CA LYS A 109 -26.74 -12.14 5.24
C LYS A 109 -25.41 -12.87 5.44
N GLU A 110 -25.03 -13.67 4.47
CA GLU A 110 -23.72 -14.35 4.42
C GLU A 110 -23.27 -14.59 2.97
N GLY A 111 -21.98 -14.85 2.80
CA GLY A 111 -21.44 -15.34 1.53
C GLY A 111 -21.92 -16.78 1.26
N ALA A 112 -22.24 -17.08 0.01
CA ALA A 112 -22.75 -18.37 -0.43
C ALA A 112 -21.92 -18.91 -1.62
N HIS A 113 -20.60 -18.93 -1.45
CA HIS A 113 -19.65 -19.38 -2.47
C HIS A 113 -19.96 -20.83 -2.90
N PRO A 114 -19.98 -21.12 -4.21
CA PRO A 114 -20.38 -22.44 -4.72
C PRO A 114 -19.42 -23.58 -4.35
N GLU A 115 -18.16 -23.27 -4.06
CA GLU A 115 -17.18 -24.26 -3.60
C GLU A 115 -17.25 -24.56 -2.08
N ALA A 116 -18.15 -23.91 -1.33
CA ALA A 116 -18.40 -24.30 0.05
C ALA A 116 -19.12 -25.66 0.06
N GLY A 117 -18.46 -26.67 0.64
CA GLY A 117 -18.96 -28.03 0.69
C GLY A 117 -20.18 -28.17 1.60
N ALA A 118 -20.99 -29.21 1.34
CA ALA A 118 -22.23 -29.47 2.08
C ALA A 118 -22.02 -29.76 3.58
N PHE A 119 -20.79 -30.12 3.98
CA PHE A 119 -20.43 -30.41 5.36
C PHE A 119 -19.66 -29.27 6.03
N GLY A 120 -19.55 -28.10 5.38
CA GLY A 120 -18.83 -26.94 5.89
C GLY A 120 -17.36 -26.88 5.50
N ASP A 121 -16.83 -27.84 4.75
CA ASP A 121 -15.49 -27.74 4.19
C ASP A 121 -15.41 -26.58 3.19
N VAL A 122 -14.43 -25.70 3.38
CA VAL A 122 -14.21 -24.55 2.50
C VAL A 122 -12.76 -24.54 1.99
N PRO A 123 -12.53 -24.34 0.68
CA PRO A 123 -11.18 -24.13 0.17
C PRO A 123 -10.53 -22.92 0.82
N ALA A 124 -9.23 -23.01 1.15
CA ALA A 124 -8.52 -21.93 1.85
C ALA A 124 -8.69 -20.57 1.15
N TRP A 125 -8.61 -20.54 -0.17
CA TRP A 125 -8.73 -19.30 -0.94
C TRP A 125 -10.10 -18.61 -0.81
N VAL A 126 -11.17 -19.33 -0.49
CA VAL A 126 -12.52 -18.75 -0.37
C VAL A 126 -12.67 -17.97 0.94
N SER A 127 -11.99 -18.41 2.00
CA SER A 127 -12.03 -17.78 3.32
C SER A 127 -11.28 -16.44 3.32
N GLY A 128 -12.00 -15.34 3.55
CA GLY A 128 -11.43 -13.98 3.51
C GLY A 128 -11.20 -13.43 2.10
N ALA A 129 -11.74 -14.10 1.07
CA ALA A 129 -11.62 -13.64 -0.30
C ALA A 129 -12.35 -12.30 -0.52
N PRO A 130 -11.76 -11.36 -1.29
CA PRO A 130 -12.50 -10.18 -1.72
C PRO A 130 -13.65 -10.57 -2.67
N ALA A 131 -14.72 -9.76 -2.70
CA ALA A 131 -15.76 -9.92 -3.71
C ALA A 131 -15.14 -9.86 -5.12
N GLY A 132 -15.62 -10.69 -6.04
CA GLY A 132 -15.09 -10.83 -7.39
C GLY A 132 -13.88 -11.75 -7.53
N ALA A 133 -13.39 -12.36 -6.45
CA ALA A 133 -12.33 -13.36 -6.54
C ALA A 133 -12.77 -14.55 -7.42
N GLU A 134 -11.92 -14.94 -8.36
CA GLU A 134 -12.19 -16.00 -9.35
C GLU A 134 -11.46 -17.31 -9.04
N GLY A 135 -10.54 -17.29 -8.07
CA GLY A 135 -9.76 -18.45 -7.68
C GLY A 135 -8.58 -18.08 -6.79
N PRO A 136 -7.74 -19.07 -6.40
CA PRO A 136 -6.58 -18.88 -5.54
C PRO A 136 -5.67 -17.74 -6.01
N GLY A 137 -5.53 -16.70 -5.18
CA GLY A 137 -4.70 -15.53 -5.45
C GLY A 137 -5.16 -14.64 -6.62
N ARG A 138 -6.38 -14.83 -7.15
CA ARG A 138 -6.92 -14.10 -8.30
C ARG A 138 -8.11 -13.21 -7.87
N PRO A 139 -7.88 -11.94 -7.50
CA PRO A 139 -8.93 -11.05 -6.97
C PRO A 139 -10.00 -10.60 -7.98
N GLY A 140 -9.96 -11.06 -9.23
CA GLY A 140 -10.77 -10.56 -10.33
C GLY A 140 -10.27 -9.20 -10.86
N GLU A 141 -10.60 -8.86 -12.11
CA GLU A 141 -10.28 -7.56 -12.74
C GLU A 141 -11.48 -6.60 -12.80
N ASP A 142 -12.69 -7.08 -12.52
CA ASP A 142 -13.91 -6.28 -12.58
C ASP A 142 -13.84 -5.05 -11.66
N THR A 143 -14.27 -3.91 -12.20
CA THR A 143 -14.44 -2.65 -11.46
C THR A 143 -15.64 -2.69 -10.53
N SER A 144 -16.67 -3.44 -10.91
CA SER A 144 -17.88 -3.71 -10.12
C SER A 144 -17.91 -5.19 -9.75
N PRO A 145 -17.25 -5.58 -8.64
CA PRO A 145 -17.10 -6.98 -8.28
C PRO A 145 -18.44 -7.60 -7.89
N ARG A 146 -18.52 -8.92 -8.06
CA ARG A 146 -19.72 -9.71 -7.79
C ARG A 146 -19.44 -10.75 -6.72
N ARG A 147 -20.46 -11.03 -5.90
CA ARG A 147 -20.40 -12.12 -4.91
C ARG A 147 -21.75 -12.80 -4.83
N ARG A 148 -21.75 -14.12 -4.65
CA ARG A 148 -22.97 -14.86 -4.36
C ARG A 148 -23.27 -14.73 -2.88
N GLU A 149 -24.47 -14.26 -2.54
CA GLU A 149 -24.88 -13.96 -1.16
C GLU A 149 -26.22 -14.61 -0.85
N LEU A 150 -26.33 -15.15 0.36
CA LEU A 150 -27.58 -15.65 0.92
C LEU A 150 -28.15 -14.57 1.83
N LEU A 151 -29.39 -14.15 1.55
CA LEU A 151 -30.16 -13.21 2.34
C LEU A 151 -31.26 -13.95 3.10
N VAL A 152 -31.41 -13.64 4.38
CA VAL A 152 -32.49 -14.17 5.23
C VAL A 152 -33.53 -13.09 5.43
N PRO A 153 -34.66 -13.14 4.70
CA PRO A 153 -35.76 -12.21 4.86
C PRO A 153 -36.59 -12.57 6.11
N ASP A 154 -36.98 -11.56 6.88
CA ASP A 154 -38.04 -11.64 7.89
C ASP A 154 -39.36 -11.14 7.27
N PRO A 155 -40.25 -12.06 6.84
CA PRO A 155 -41.52 -11.69 6.23
C PRO A 155 -42.56 -11.21 7.25
N HIS A 156 -42.25 -11.25 8.55
CA HIS A 156 -43.16 -10.88 9.62
C HIS A 156 -42.89 -9.48 10.19
N ALA A 157 -41.87 -8.78 9.69
CA ALA A 157 -41.46 -7.48 10.19
C ALA A 157 -42.54 -6.39 10.08
N PHE A 158 -43.52 -6.52 9.17
CA PHE A 158 -44.55 -5.51 8.88
C PHE A 158 -45.92 -5.84 9.50
N GLY A 159 -45.97 -6.74 10.47
CA GLY A 159 -47.20 -7.08 11.19
C GLY A 159 -48.15 -7.99 10.42
N PRO A 160 -49.31 -8.32 11.00
CA PRO A 160 -50.21 -9.37 10.50
C PRO A 160 -50.88 -9.04 9.18
N GLY A 161 -51.03 -7.75 8.82
CA GLY A 161 -51.68 -7.32 7.57
C GLY A 161 -50.88 -7.64 6.31
N LEU A 162 -49.54 -7.75 6.43
CA LEU A 162 -48.63 -8.05 5.32
C LEU A 162 -47.87 -9.37 5.53
N SER A 163 -47.94 -9.94 6.72
CA SER A 163 -47.33 -11.23 7.04
C SER A 163 -48.01 -12.37 6.27
N PRO A 164 -47.25 -13.21 5.56
CA PRO A 164 -47.82 -14.42 4.96
C PRO A 164 -48.21 -15.42 6.04
N SER A 165 -49.30 -16.16 5.83
CA SER A 165 -49.63 -17.33 6.65
C SER A 165 -48.57 -18.43 6.50
N SER A 166 -48.46 -19.31 7.50
CA SER A 166 -47.54 -20.46 7.44
C SER A 166 -47.80 -21.36 6.22
N ALA A 167 -49.07 -21.50 5.79
CA ALA A 167 -49.44 -22.25 4.59
C ALA A 167 -48.96 -21.56 3.30
N GLN A 168 -49.02 -20.22 3.22
CA GLN A 168 -48.44 -19.47 2.10
C GLN A 168 -46.92 -19.63 2.06
N LEU A 169 -46.22 -19.44 3.18
CA LEU A 169 -44.76 -19.62 3.25
C LEU A 169 -44.33 -21.02 2.86
N ASN A 170 -45.02 -22.06 3.34
CA ASN A 170 -44.70 -23.44 2.99
C ASN A 170 -44.89 -23.73 1.50
N ARG A 171 -45.93 -23.15 0.87
CA ARG A 171 -46.11 -23.24 -0.59
C ARG A 171 -44.98 -22.54 -1.35
N LEU A 172 -44.59 -21.33 -0.94
CA LEU A 172 -43.49 -20.59 -1.57
C LEU A 172 -42.17 -21.39 -1.50
N ARG A 173 -41.86 -21.96 -0.33
CA ARG A 173 -40.68 -22.82 -0.12
C ARG A 173 -40.71 -24.10 -0.96
N ALA A 174 -41.88 -24.73 -1.11
CA ALA A 174 -42.02 -25.92 -1.93
C ALA A 174 -41.81 -25.65 -3.42
N HIS A 175 -42.20 -24.46 -3.92
CA HIS A 175 -42.01 -24.08 -5.31
C HIS A 175 -40.58 -23.65 -5.66
N GLN A 176 -39.79 -23.20 -4.69
CA GLN A 176 -38.38 -22.78 -4.86
C GLN A 176 -38.13 -21.73 -5.96
N ARG A 177 -39.17 -20.98 -6.35
CA ARG A 177 -39.10 -20.01 -7.45
C ARG A 177 -38.65 -18.61 -6.98
N TRP A 178 -39.06 -18.21 -5.78
CA TRP A 178 -38.86 -16.84 -5.27
C TRP A 178 -38.03 -16.80 -3.98
N ILE A 179 -38.09 -17.89 -3.22
CA ILE A 179 -37.27 -18.17 -2.04
C ILE A 179 -36.86 -19.64 -2.14
N ASN A 180 -35.71 -20.01 -1.59
CA ASN A 180 -35.26 -21.41 -1.59
C ASN A 180 -36.10 -22.27 -0.62
N GLU A 181 -35.79 -23.56 -0.53
CA GLU A 181 -36.47 -24.51 0.39
C GLU A 181 -36.44 -24.09 1.87
N GLN A 182 -35.41 -23.34 2.27
CA GLN A 182 -35.25 -22.82 3.62
C GLN A 182 -36.00 -21.49 3.79
N GLY A 183 -36.47 -20.85 2.72
CA GLY A 183 -37.13 -19.54 2.75
C GLY A 183 -36.15 -18.36 2.69
N HIS A 184 -34.95 -18.58 2.16
CA HIS A 184 -33.92 -17.56 1.94
C HIS A 184 -33.84 -17.16 0.47
N VAL A 185 -33.20 -16.03 0.19
CA VAL A 185 -32.98 -15.53 -1.17
C VAL A 185 -31.49 -15.52 -1.45
N VAL A 186 -31.03 -16.34 -2.40
CA VAL A 186 -29.64 -16.33 -2.86
C VAL A 186 -29.54 -15.46 -4.11
N ILE A 187 -28.68 -14.45 -4.10
CA ILE A 187 -28.50 -13.51 -5.21
C ILE A 187 -27.05 -13.50 -5.69
N GLN A 188 -26.86 -12.95 -6.89
CA GLN A 188 -25.56 -12.48 -7.36
C GLN A 188 -25.46 -10.98 -7.06
N ALA A 189 -24.92 -10.65 -5.88
CA ALA A 189 -24.76 -9.29 -5.40
C ALA A 189 -23.71 -8.54 -6.24
N CYS A 190 -24.12 -7.40 -6.79
CA CYS A 190 -23.28 -6.50 -7.57
C CYS A 190 -22.88 -5.31 -6.72
N TYR A 191 -21.59 -5.15 -6.47
CA TYR A 191 -21.04 -4.02 -5.74
C TYR A 191 -20.66 -2.90 -6.72
N PRO A 192 -20.90 -1.62 -6.38
CA PRO A 192 -20.59 -0.51 -7.28
C PRO A 192 -19.08 -0.34 -7.49
N SER A 193 -18.27 -0.67 -6.48
CA SER A 193 -16.80 -0.68 -6.56
C SER A 193 -16.18 -1.71 -5.62
N ARG A 194 -14.86 -1.92 -5.74
CA ARG A 194 -14.09 -2.79 -4.83
C ARG A 194 -14.03 -2.25 -3.40
N GLU A 195 -13.99 -0.94 -3.25
CA GLU A 195 -14.00 -0.26 -1.95
C GLU A 195 -15.34 -0.50 -1.26
N ALA A 196 -16.46 -0.35 -1.99
CA ALA A 196 -17.79 -0.63 -1.46
C ALA A 196 -17.96 -2.08 -1.02
N ALA A 197 -17.32 -3.02 -1.72
CA ALA A 197 -17.32 -4.44 -1.34
C ALA A 197 -16.49 -4.79 -0.10
N ARG A 198 -15.66 -3.86 0.39
CA ARG A 198 -14.82 -4.02 1.58
C ARG A 198 -15.34 -3.24 2.78
N CYS A 199 -16.38 -2.43 2.61
CA CYS A 199 -17.00 -1.69 3.69
C CYS A 199 -17.57 -2.65 4.74
N ASP A 200 -17.47 -2.28 6.02
CA ASP A 200 -18.16 -2.97 7.09
C ASP A 200 -19.69 -2.82 6.94
N ASP A 201 -20.45 -3.68 7.61
CA ASP A 201 -21.91 -3.77 7.45
C ASP A 201 -22.64 -2.46 7.80
N LEU A 202 -22.16 -1.69 8.79
CA LEU A 202 -22.82 -0.44 9.18
C LEU A 202 -22.49 0.70 8.20
N THR A 203 -21.26 0.73 7.69
CA THR A 203 -20.90 1.65 6.61
C THR A 203 -21.71 1.35 5.34
N ALA A 204 -21.81 0.08 4.95
CA ALA A 204 -22.61 -0.33 3.80
C ALA A 204 -24.10 0.01 3.99
N TYR A 205 -24.63 -0.12 5.21
CA TYR A 205 -26.01 0.25 5.51
C TYR A 205 -26.25 1.76 5.43
N ALA A 206 -25.34 2.58 5.97
CA ALA A 206 -25.43 4.03 5.87
C ALA A 206 -25.39 4.50 4.41
N ASP A 207 -24.48 3.94 3.61
CA ASP A 207 -24.36 4.27 2.19
C ASP A 207 -25.61 3.83 1.40
N TYR A 208 -26.19 2.67 1.72
CA TYR A 208 -27.47 2.23 1.17
C TYR A 208 -28.63 3.20 1.49
N LEU A 209 -28.75 3.63 2.75
CA LEU A 209 -29.79 4.58 3.16
C LEU A 209 -29.64 5.95 2.50
N LEU A 210 -28.42 6.40 2.20
CA LEU A 210 -28.19 7.69 1.55
C LEU A 210 -28.31 7.64 0.03
N THR A 211 -28.33 6.44 -0.56
CA THR A 211 -28.40 6.23 -2.01
C THR A 211 -29.70 5.54 -2.40
N SER A 212 -29.80 4.23 -2.22
CA SER A 212 -30.89 3.40 -2.71
C SER A 212 -32.18 3.58 -1.91
N ALA A 213 -32.07 3.71 -0.58
CA ALA A 213 -33.21 3.89 0.33
C ALA A 213 -33.36 5.34 0.81
N ARG A 214 -32.85 6.32 0.04
CA ARG A 214 -32.87 7.73 0.43
C ARG A 214 -34.29 8.28 0.66
N ALA A 215 -35.25 7.83 -0.14
CA ALA A 215 -36.66 8.21 0.03
C ALA A 215 -37.24 7.73 1.37
N GLN A 216 -36.80 6.56 1.86
CA GLN A 216 -37.22 6.02 3.15
C GLN A 216 -36.59 6.85 4.29
N LEU A 217 -35.28 7.11 4.21
CA LEU A 217 -34.54 7.89 5.21
C LEU A 217 -35.06 9.33 5.34
N LEU A 218 -35.40 9.99 4.24
CA LEU A 218 -35.83 11.39 4.22
C LEU A 218 -37.36 11.55 4.16
N SER A 219 -38.11 10.48 4.43
CA SER A 219 -39.57 10.53 4.42
C SER A 219 -40.07 11.58 5.43
N PRO A 220 -40.96 12.51 5.05
CA PRO A 220 -41.47 13.53 5.97
C PRO A 220 -42.39 12.95 7.06
N PHE A 221 -42.69 11.66 6.99
CA PHE A 221 -43.57 10.96 7.93
C PHE A 221 -42.79 10.25 9.05
N VAL A 222 -41.45 10.20 8.99
CA VAL A 222 -40.63 9.73 10.10
C VAL A 222 -40.75 10.67 11.30
N PRO A 223 -40.78 10.15 12.53
CA PRO A 223 -41.03 10.96 13.74
C PRO A 223 -39.95 12.03 13.97
N VAL A 224 -38.74 11.75 13.48
CA VAL A 224 -37.56 12.59 13.69
C VAL A 224 -36.75 12.60 12.41
N SER A 225 -36.64 13.76 11.79
CA SER A 225 -35.83 13.94 10.59
C SER A 225 -34.35 13.73 10.90
N ILE A 226 -33.66 12.92 10.07
CA ILE A 226 -32.21 12.75 10.22
C ILE A 226 -31.47 14.07 10.02
N GLY A 227 -31.99 14.97 9.17
CA GLY A 227 -31.40 16.28 8.95
C GLY A 227 -31.51 17.20 10.17
N GLU A 228 -32.59 17.06 10.94
CA GLU A 228 -32.76 17.78 12.21
C GLU A 228 -31.86 17.23 13.31
N LEU A 229 -31.73 15.90 13.42
CA LEU A 229 -30.81 15.25 14.36
C LEU A 229 -29.35 15.62 14.11
N VAL A 230 -28.96 15.76 12.85
CA VAL A 230 -27.59 16.13 12.45
C VAL A 230 -27.39 17.65 12.45
N GLY A 231 -28.48 18.43 12.37
CA GLY A 231 -28.42 19.89 12.19
C GLY A 231 -27.93 20.31 10.80
N SER A 232 -28.05 19.44 9.80
CA SER A 232 -27.63 19.72 8.42
C SER A 232 -28.29 18.79 7.42
N THR A 233 -28.48 19.27 6.19
CA THR A 233 -28.94 18.50 5.03
C THR A 233 -27.81 18.18 4.05
N GLU A 234 -26.57 18.56 4.35
CA GLU A 234 -25.40 18.28 3.50
C GLU A 234 -25.02 16.79 3.57
N ASP A 235 -24.87 16.13 2.41
CA ASP A 235 -24.70 14.68 2.33
C ASP A 235 -23.52 14.13 3.15
N HIS A 236 -22.38 14.83 3.16
CA HIS A 236 -21.22 14.40 3.94
C HIS A 236 -21.46 14.48 5.45
N ARG A 237 -22.24 15.48 5.91
CA ARG A 237 -22.61 15.62 7.33
C ARG A 237 -23.68 14.61 7.72
N LEU A 238 -24.67 14.38 6.86
CA LEU A 238 -25.68 13.34 7.02
C LEU A 238 -25.02 11.96 7.15
N ARG A 239 -24.06 11.64 6.26
CA ARG A 239 -23.28 10.40 6.33
C ARG A 239 -22.51 10.26 7.64
N ALA A 240 -21.79 11.31 8.04
CA ALA A 240 -21.02 11.27 9.28
C ALA A 240 -21.91 11.13 10.53
N GLY A 241 -23.05 11.83 10.56
CA GLY A 241 -24.03 11.75 11.64
C GLY A 241 -24.69 10.36 11.72
N LEU A 242 -25.12 9.82 10.57
CA LEU A 242 -25.73 8.49 10.48
C LEU A 242 -24.77 7.39 10.94
N LEU A 243 -23.50 7.44 10.53
CA LEU A 243 -22.49 6.48 11.00
C LEU A 243 -22.28 6.54 12.52
N ARG A 244 -22.24 7.74 13.10
CA ARG A 244 -22.11 7.90 14.57
C ARG A 244 -23.35 7.42 15.32
N LEU A 245 -24.54 7.61 14.74
CA LEU A 245 -25.78 7.13 15.30
C LEU A 245 -25.85 5.59 15.25
N LEU A 246 -25.50 4.97 14.12
CA LEU A 246 -25.39 3.51 13.99
C LEU A 246 -24.36 2.92 14.97
N ASP A 247 -23.19 3.54 15.12
CA ASP A 247 -22.19 3.10 16.11
C ASP A 247 -22.71 3.26 17.55
N THR A 248 -23.45 4.33 17.84
CA THR A 248 -24.08 4.55 19.14
C THR A 248 -25.08 3.44 19.45
N VAL A 249 -25.97 3.10 18.53
CA VAL A 249 -26.93 1.98 18.69
C VAL A 249 -26.20 0.67 18.93
N ARG A 250 -25.15 0.38 18.13
CA ARG A 250 -24.31 -0.83 18.30
C ARG A 250 -23.65 -0.88 19.68
N ARG A 251 -23.10 0.22 20.16
CA ARG A 251 -22.45 0.31 21.49
C ARG A 251 -23.45 0.15 22.62
N VAL A 252 -24.64 0.73 22.50
CA VAL A 252 -25.72 0.56 23.47
C VAL A 252 -26.16 -0.91 23.55
N LEU A 253 -26.37 -1.59 22.43
CA LEU A 253 -26.62 -3.05 22.42
C LEU A 253 -25.49 -3.82 23.13
N SER A 254 -24.24 -3.45 22.86
CA SER A 254 -23.06 -4.12 23.41
C SER A 254 -22.87 -3.90 24.91
N SER A 255 -23.45 -2.83 25.48
CA SER A 255 -23.40 -2.55 26.91
C SER A 255 -24.51 -3.24 27.71
N GLY A 256 -25.48 -3.87 27.05
CA GLY A 256 -26.60 -4.56 27.70
C GLY A 256 -26.16 -5.84 28.40
N GLU A 257 -26.43 -5.95 29.70
CA GLU A 257 -26.09 -7.14 30.48
C GLU A 257 -26.94 -8.35 30.08
N LEU A 258 -28.16 -8.12 29.59
CA LEU A 258 -29.07 -9.18 29.13
C LEU A 258 -28.71 -9.72 27.75
N LEU A 259 -27.83 -9.03 27.03
CA LEU A 259 -27.49 -9.30 25.64
C LEU A 259 -26.08 -9.88 25.50
N ARG A 260 -25.88 -10.62 24.42
CA ARG A 260 -24.58 -11.09 23.95
C ARG A 260 -24.47 -10.79 22.46
N MET A 261 -23.31 -10.30 22.04
CA MET A 261 -23.06 -9.93 20.65
C MET A 261 -22.29 -11.03 19.91
N TRP A 262 -22.66 -11.29 18.66
CA TRP A 262 -21.81 -11.91 17.64
C TRP A 262 -21.59 -10.90 16.53
N GLY A 263 -20.40 -10.30 16.47
CA GLY A 263 -20.16 -9.13 15.62
C GLY A 263 -21.25 -8.05 15.88
N PRO A 264 -21.99 -7.61 14.85
CA PRO A 264 -23.08 -6.64 14.99
C PRO A 264 -24.45 -7.22 15.41
N TYR A 265 -24.56 -8.53 15.65
CA TYR A 265 -25.82 -9.20 16.00
C TYR A 265 -26.00 -9.37 17.50
N ALA A 266 -27.08 -8.83 18.06
CA ALA A 266 -27.46 -9.00 19.46
C ALA A 266 -28.40 -10.21 19.65
N MET A 267 -28.16 -10.98 20.70
CA MET A 267 -29.03 -12.09 21.13
C MET A 267 -29.28 -12.05 22.65
N PRO A 268 -30.45 -12.51 23.13
CA PRO A 268 -30.70 -12.66 24.56
C PRO A 268 -29.81 -13.76 25.16
N ARG A 269 -29.14 -13.45 26.27
CA ARG A 269 -28.38 -14.47 27.04
C ARG A 269 -29.26 -15.61 27.53
N GLN A 270 -30.51 -15.30 27.88
CA GLN A 270 -31.48 -16.32 28.28
C GLN A 270 -31.75 -17.33 27.15
N ALA A 271 -31.86 -16.87 25.89
CA ALA A 271 -32.06 -17.74 24.74
C ALA A 271 -30.83 -18.62 24.47
N LEU A 272 -29.62 -18.07 24.62
CA LEU A 272 -28.37 -18.83 24.54
C LEU A 272 -28.30 -19.92 25.62
N ALA A 273 -28.61 -19.57 26.87
CA ALA A 273 -28.63 -20.51 27.99
C ALA A 273 -29.75 -21.57 27.89
N ALA A 274 -30.88 -21.23 27.26
CA ALA A 274 -31.94 -22.20 26.95
C ALA A 274 -31.47 -23.19 25.88
N CYS A 275 -30.90 -22.70 24.78
CA CYS A 275 -30.33 -23.53 23.71
C CYS A 275 -29.24 -24.48 24.23
N TRP A 276 -28.34 -23.98 25.10
CA TRP A 276 -27.28 -24.80 25.68
C TRP A 276 -27.78 -26.00 26.52
N ARG A 277 -28.97 -25.88 27.08
CA ARG A 277 -29.65 -26.93 27.86
C ARG A 277 -30.53 -27.84 27.01
N ASP A 278 -30.84 -27.42 25.78
CA ASP A 278 -31.65 -28.20 24.86
C ASP A 278 -30.88 -29.46 24.40
N LYS A 279 -31.59 -30.58 24.36
CA LYS A 279 -31.10 -31.88 23.89
C LYS A 279 -31.63 -32.25 22.50
N GLY A 280 -32.48 -31.41 21.93
CA GLY A 280 -32.95 -31.55 20.55
C GLY A 280 -31.90 -31.16 19.51
N PRO A 281 -32.25 -31.24 18.22
CA PRO A 281 -31.37 -30.84 17.13
C PRO A 281 -30.87 -29.40 17.30
N LEU A 282 -29.58 -29.17 17.01
CA LEU A 282 -28.89 -27.89 17.20
C LEU A 282 -28.88 -27.36 18.66
N GLY A 283 -29.22 -28.23 19.63
CA GLY A 283 -29.09 -27.96 21.05
C GLY A 283 -27.65 -28.05 21.54
N GLY A 284 -27.45 -28.04 22.86
CA GLY A 284 -26.13 -27.97 23.47
C GLY A 284 -25.18 -29.11 23.09
N ASP A 285 -25.69 -30.34 22.91
CA ASP A 285 -24.88 -31.50 22.53
C ASP A 285 -24.33 -31.39 21.10
N ASP A 286 -25.16 -30.92 20.16
CA ASP A 286 -24.75 -30.68 18.78
C ASP A 286 -23.73 -29.54 18.68
N LEU A 287 -23.95 -28.45 19.41
CA LEU A 287 -23.03 -27.31 19.41
C LEU A 287 -21.68 -27.64 20.09
N ARG A 288 -21.67 -28.48 21.14
CA ARG A 288 -20.44 -29.04 21.70
C ARG A 288 -19.72 -29.94 20.69
N SER A 289 -20.48 -30.77 19.97
CA SER A 289 -19.94 -31.64 18.93
C SER A 289 -19.37 -30.84 17.76
N LEU A 290 -19.97 -29.70 17.41
CA LEU A 290 -19.43 -28.75 16.44
C LEU A 290 -18.08 -28.21 16.91
N ALA A 291 -18.00 -27.72 18.15
CA ALA A 291 -16.76 -27.18 18.71
C ALA A 291 -15.63 -28.22 18.73
N ALA A 292 -15.92 -29.44 19.19
CA ALA A 292 -14.97 -30.55 19.17
C ALA A 292 -14.54 -30.93 17.74
N ALA A 293 -15.47 -30.89 16.78
CA ALA A 293 -15.16 -31.16 15.38
C ALA A 293 -14.22 -30.10 14.79
N VAL A 294 -14.42 -28.81 15.10
CA VAL A 294 -13.52 -27.73 14.68
C VAL A 294 -12.16 -27.86 15.39
N GLU A 295 -12.13 -28.12 16.69
CA GLU A 295 -10.91 -28.30 17.47
C GLU A 295 -10.01 -29.42 16.91
N HIS A 296 -10.62 -30.55 16.53
CA HIS A 296 -9.89 -31.73 16.05
C HIS A 296 -9.78 -31.82 14.52
N ALA A 297 -10.29 -30.83 13.78
CA ALA A 297 -10.32 -30.86 12.31
C ALA A 297 -8.92 -31.00 11.68
N ALA A 298 -7.92 -30.36 12.28
CA ALA A 298 -6.53 -30.43 11.81
C ALA A 298 -5.80 -31.73 12.18
N GLY A 299 -6.42 -32.60 12.99
CA GLY A 299 -5.81 -33.80 13.53
C GLY A 299 -5.35 -34.78 12.44
N PRO A 300 -4.17 -35.41 12.58
CA PRO A 300 -3.64 -36.32 11.58
C PRO A 300 -4.55 -37.56 11.44
N SER A 301 -5.02 -37.83 10.23
CA SER A 301 -5.72 -39.09 9.93
C SER A 301 -4.73 -40.27 10.05
N ARG A 302 -5.08 -41.30 10.82
CA ARG A 302 -4.27 -42.53 10.92
C ARG A 302 -4.32 -43.28 9.60
N ARG A 303 -3.24 -43.24 8.81
CA ARG A 303 -3.01 -44.21 7.74
C ARG A 303 -2.42 -45.50 8.32
N ARG A 304 -2.71 -46.65 7.67
CA ARG A 304 -2.12 -47.97 8.03
C ARG A 304 -0.59 -48.00 7.97
N TYR A 305 0.05 -47.02 7.31
CA TYR A 305 1.49 -46.81 7.27
C TYR A 305 1.78 -45.30 7.28
N GLY A 306 2.34 -44.78 8.38
CA GLY A 306 2.79 -43.39 8.54
C GLY A 306 1.75 -42.38 9.08
N LEU A 307 2.22 -41.38 9.82
CA LEU A 307 1.44 -40.20 10.22
C LEU A 307 1.24 -39.29 8.99
N ALA A 308 0.00 -38.90 8.69
CA ALA A 308 -0.25 -37.85 7.70
C ALA A 308 0.30 -36.51 8.22
N ALA A 309 0.85 -35.68 7.32
CA ALA A 309 1.23 -34.32 7.66
C ALA A 309 0.01 -33.53 8.18
N PRO A 310 0.17 -32.66 9.20
CA PRO A 310 -0.91 -31.81 9.68
C PRO A 310 -1.47 -30.96 8.54
N VAL A 311 -2.80 -30.90 8.42
CA VAL A 311 -3.52 -30.18 7.37
C VAL A 311 -4.23 -28.97 7.99
N THR A 312 -4.16 -27.82 7.31
CA THR A 312 -4.98 -26.66 7.66
C THR A 312 -6.40 -26.87 7.13
N VAL A 313 -7.41 -26.80 8.01
CA VAL A 313 -8.82 -27.01 7.66
C VAL A 313 -9.59 -25.72 7.89
N HIS A 314 -10.48 -25.37 6.95
CA HIS A 314 -11.40 -24.25 7.06
C HIS A 314 -12.83 -24.79 7.11
N THR A 315 -13.57 -24.40 8.15
CA THR A 315 -14.93 -24.90 8.42
C THR A 315 -15.93 -23.74 8.44
N ALA A 316 -16.83 -23.67 7.45
CA ALA A 316 -17.97 -22.76 7.43
C ALA A 316 -19.12 -23.28 8.31
N VAL A 317 -19.60 -22.42 9.21
CA VAL A 317 -20.62 -22.78 10.21
C VAL A 317 -21.97 -23.07 9.56
N GLY A 318 -22.47 -22.20 8.68
CA GLY A 318 -23.80 -22.33 8.07
C GLY A 318 -24.04 -23.68 7.38
N PRO A 319 -23.21 -24.09 6.40
CA PRO A 319 -23.30 -25.41 5.80
C PRO A 319 -23.10 -26.54 6.80
N ARG A 320 -22.16 -26.40 7.76
CA ARG A 320 -21.92 -27.42 8.78
C ARG A 320 -23.15 -27.71 9.65
N LEU A 321 -23.98 -26.70 9.94
CA LEU A 321 -25.21 -26.89 10.71
C LEU A 321 -26.22 -27.82 10.01
N ARG A 322 -26.21 -27.88 8.67
CA ARG A 322 -27.10 -28.77 7.89
C ARG A 322 -26.75 -30.25 8.06
N ALA A 323 -25.54 -30.55 8.53
CA ALA A 323 -25.07 -31.93 8.75
C ALA A 323 -25.63 -32.56 10.04
N PHE A 324 -26.24 -31.77 10.94
CA PHE A 324 -26.82 -32.31 12.17
C PHE A 324 -28.18 -32.97 11.91
N PRO A 325 -28.40 -34.21 12.39
CA PRO A 325 -29.67 -34.90 12.23
C PRO A 325 -30.84 -34.08 12.80
N GLY A 326 -31.89 -33.89 11.99
CA GLY A 326 -33.09 -33.15 12.41
C GLY A 326 -32.96 -31.61 12.37
N ALA A 327 -31.83 -31.06 11.93
CA ALA A 327 -31.63 -29.62 11.86
C ALA A 327 -32.46 -28.92 10.76
N GLN A 328 -32.94 -29.66 9.75
CA GLN A 328 -33.57 -29.10 8.54
C GLN A 328 -34.72 -28.13 8.83
N ASP A 329 -35.59 -28.44 9.79
CA ASP A 329 -36.72 -27.58 10.13
C ASP A 329 -36.30 -26.33 10.93
N LEU A 330 -35.24 -26.42 11.72
CA LEU A 330 -34.70 -25.32 12.53
C LEU A 330 -33.84 -24.34 11.71
N LEU A 331 -33.48 -24.71 10.48
CA LEU A 331 -32.71 -23.90 9.54
C LEU A 331 -33.62 -23.21 8.50
N LYS A 332 -34.94 -23.22 8.70
CA LYS A 332 -35.90 -22.50 7.86
C LYS A 332 -36.08 -21.07 8.36
N GLY A 333 -36.25 -20.13 7.43
CA GLY A 333 -36.58 -18.74 7.71
C GLY A 333 -35.50 -18.06 8.54
N VAL A 334 -35.96 -17.25 9.48
CA VAL A 334 -35.12 -16.40 10.31
C VAL A 334 -34.39 -17.16 11.41
N GLU A 335 -34.85 -18.38 11.72
CA GLU A 335 -34.28 -19.30 12.69
C GLU A 335 -32.90 -19.78 12.25
N TYR A 336 -32.62 -19.79 10.93
CA TYR A 336 -31.28 -19.99 10.39
C TYR A 336 -30.27 -18.98 10.95
N ALA A 337 -30.61 -17.69 10.94
CA ALA A 337 -29.74 -16.64 11.47
C ALA A 337 -29.46 -16.86 12.96
N ALA A 338 -30.50 -17.23 13.73
CA ALA A 338 -30.34 -17.58 15.14
C ALA A 338 -29.39 -18.77 15.31
N ALA A 339 -29.55 -19.84 14.53
CA ALA A 339 -28.70 -21.02 14.61
C ALA A 339 -27.23 -20.69 14.32
N VAL A 340 -26.95 -19.91 13.26
CA VAL A 340 -25.58 -19.51 12.88
C VAL A 340 -24.94 -18.61 13.94
N CYS A 341 -25.64 -17.60 14.45
CA CYS A 341 -25.12 -16.74 15.50
C CYS A 341 -24.85 -17.53 16.80
N ARG A 342 -25.76 -18.43 17.21
CA ARG A 342 -25.57 -19.27 18.40
C ARG A 342 -24.36 -20.21 18.27
N ALA A 343 -24.19 -20.80 17.09
CA ALA A 343 -23.08 -21.70 16.81
C ALA A 343 -21.73 -20.96 16.89
N ASN A 344 -21.63 -19.77 16.30
CA ASN A 344 -20.42 -18.96 16.38
C ASN A 344 -20.14 -18.43 17.79
N ILE A 345 -21.16 -17.99 18.55
CA ILE A 345 -20.99 -17.62 19.97
C ILE A 345 -20.48 -18.80 20.77
N THR A 346 -21.02 -20.00 20.53
CA THR A 346 -20.56 -21.21 21.20
C THR A 346 -19.10 -21.51 20.89
N LEU A 347 -18.71 -21.44 19.61
CA LEU A 347 -17.31 -21.63 19.20
C LEU A 347 -16.40 -20.60 19.85
N ALA A 348 -16.81 -19.32 19.86
CA ALA A 348 -16.07 -18.26 20.52
C ALA A 348 -15.90 -18.50 22.02
N ASP A 349 -16.97 -18.90 22.72
CA ASP A 349 -16.95 -19.19 24.16
C ASP A 349 -16.05 -20.40 24.47
N VAL A 350 -16.08 -21.46 23.64
CA VAL A 350 -15.19 -22.63 23.78
C VAL A 350 -13.74 -22.23 23.55
N VAL A 351 -13.45 -21.49 22.47
CA VAL A 351 -12.09 -21.01 22.17
C VAL A 351 -11.57 -20.13 23.31
N GLN A 352 -12.37 -19.19 23.82
CA GLN A 352 -11.96 -18.32 24.92
C GLN A 352 -11.74 -19.08 26.24
N ARG A 353 -12.54 -20.11 26.52
CA ARG A 353 -12.49 -20.84 27.79
C ARG A 353 -11.44 -21.95 27.82
N ASP A 354 -11.31 -22.70 26.72
CA ASP A 354 -10.61 -23.98 26.68
C ASP A 354 -9.23 -23.89 25.97
N SER A 355 -8.85 -22.70 25.49
CA SER A 355 -7.59 -22.46 24.77
C SER A 355 -6.86 -21.21 25.28
N GLU A 356 -5.55 -21.15 25.05
CA GLU A 356 -4.76 -19.93 25.26
C GLU A 356 -4.58 -19.23 23.91
N GLN A 357 -5.30 -18.12 23.68
CA GLN A 357 -5.29 -17.37 22.42
C GLN A 357 -5.57 -18.25 21.18
N GLY A 358 -6.52 -19.17 21.29
CA GLY A 358 -6.88 -20.11 20.21
C GLY A 358 -6.06 -21.40 20.20
N LEU A 359 -4.98 -21.52 20.98
CA LEU A 359 -4.15 -22.73 21.04
C LEU A 359 -4.70 -23.72 22.07
N PHE A 360 -5.19 -24.86 21.60
CA PHE A 360 -5.71 -25.94 22.45
C PHE A 360 -4.59 -26.87 22.94
N ARG A 361 -4.86 -27.61 24.01
CA ARG A 361 -3.92 -28.57 24.61
C ARG A 361 -3.49 -29.69 23.66
N ASN A 362 -4.30 -29.97 22.64
CA ASN A 362 -4.00 -30.95 21.59
C ASN A 362 -2.99 -30.44 20.53
N GLY A 363 -2.51 -29.19 20.65
CA GLY A 363 -1.57 -28.54 19.75
C GLY A 363 -2.21 -27.87 18.54
N THR A 364 -3.53 -27.98 18.36
CA THR A 364 -4.26 -27.31 17.29
C THR A 364 -4.60 -25.88 17.69
N ARG A 365 -4.33 -24.94 16.78
CA ARG A 365 -4.76 -23.56 16.87
C ARG A 365 -6.06 -23.40 16.08
N VAL A 366 -7.07 -22.83 16.73
CA VAL A 366 -8.38 -22.50 16.15
C VAL A 366 -8.58 -21.00 16.20
N THR A 367 -8.82 -20.39 15.04
CA THR A 367 -9.05 -18.94 14.89
C THR A 367 -10.17 -18.67 13.90
N LEU A 368 -10.92 -17.60 14.11
CA LEU A 368 -11.87 -17.10 13.12
C LEU A 368 -11.10 -16.51 11.93
N ASP A 369 -11.38 -17.00 10.74
CA ASP A 369 -10.68 -16.57 9.52
C ASP A 369 -11.52 -15.62 8.67
N ASP A 370 -12.82 -15.88 8.56
CA ASP A 370 -13.80 -15.05 7.87
C ASP A 370 -15.09 -15.01 8.70
N ALA A 371 -15.68 -13.83 8.93
CA ALA A 371 -16.95 -13.72 9.67
C ALA A 371 -18.20 -13.78 8.76
N PHE A 372 -18.02 -13.69 7.45
CA PHE A 372 -19.09 -13.47 6.47
C PHE A 372 -19.34 -14.71 5.59
N GLU A 373 -18.31 -15.33 5.04
CA GLU A 373 -18.50 -16.47 4.13
C GLU A 373 -19.07 -17.69 4.84
N GLY A 374 -20.13 -18.31 4.27
CA GLY A 374 -20.78 -19.49 4.84
C GLY A 374 -21.23 -19.34 6.29
N GLY A 375 -21.52 -18.12 6.74
CA GLY A 375 -21.96 -17.80 8.09
C GLY A 375 -20.85 -17.75 9.14
N GLY A 376 -19.60 -17.70 8.71
CA GLY A 376 -18.40 -17.68 9.54
C GLY A 376 -17.53 -18.91 9.29
N VAL A 377 -16.27 -18.68 8.92
CA VAL A 377 -15.26 -19.71 8.64
C VAL A 377 -14.23 -19.74 9.76
N TRP A 378 -14.10 -20.91 10.39
CA TRP A 378 -13.10 -21.18 11.41
C TRP A 378 -11.94 -21.97 10.82
N ARG A 379 -10.73 -21.50 11.07
CA ARG A 379 -9.47 -22.13 10.64
C ARG A 379 -8.89 -22.94 11.79
N SER A 380 -8.62 -24.21 11.52
CA SER A 380 -7.93 -25.12 12.44
C SER A 380 -6.64 -25.61 11.81
N HIS A 381 -5.51 -25.47 12.51
CA HIS A 381 -4.20 -25.90 12.02
C HIS A 381 -3.21 -26.12 13.16
N TYR A 382 -2.07 -26.72 12.85
CA TYR A 382 -0.93 -26.76 13.78
C TYR A 382 -0.03 -25.53 13.52
N PRO A 383 0.17 -24.64 14.50
CA PRO A 383 0.96 -23.43 14.28
C PRO A 383 2.45 -23.74 14.13
N GLY A 384 3.15 -22.95 13.31
CA GLY A 384 4.61 -22.98 13.22
C GLY A 384 5.28 -22.09 14.27
N ASP A 385 6.59 -22.27 14.49
CA ASP A 385 7.39 -21.57 15.52
C ASP A 385 7.36 -20.03 15.40
N THR A 386 7.00 -19.48 14.24
CA THR A 386 6.98 -18.04 13.95
C THR A 386 5.58 -17.44 13.86
N GLU A 387 4.52 -18.19 14.12
CA GLU A 387 3.14 -17.70 13.97
C GLU A 387 2.71 -16.87 15.19
N GLY A 388 2.66 -15.55 14.99
CA GLY A 388 2.35 -14.57 16.04
C GLY A 388 1.00 -14.76 16.73
N THR A 389 0.92 -14.25 17.95
CA THR A 389 -0.24 -14.27 18.84
C THR A 389 -1.17 -13.09 18.55
N GLY A 390 -2.39 -13.36 18.09
CA GLY A 390 -3.44 -12.36 17.87
C GLY A 390 -4.74 -12.75 18.58
N ASP A 391 -5.74 -11.86 18.54
CA ASP A 391 -7.10 -12.21 18.99
C ASP A 391 -7.66 -13.33 18.11
N PRO A 392 -7.95 -14.54 18.65
CA PRO A 392 -8.45 -15.66 17.86
C PRO A 392 -9.86 -15.43 17.32
N LEU A 393 -10.58 -14.40 17.80
CA LEU A 393 -11.93 -14.07 17.35
C LEU A 393 -11.95 -12.94 16.32
N ALA A 394 -10.82 -12.31 16.03
CA ALA A 394 -10.72 -11.32 14.96
C ALA A 394 -10.55 -12.05 13.61
N PRO A 395 -11.42 -11.81 12.61
CA PRO A 395 -11.29 -12.43 11.28
C PRO A 395 -9.92 -12.11 10.67
N ALA A 396 -9.11 -13.14 10.44
CA ALA A 396 -7.73 -12.97 10.03
C ALA A 396 -7.50 -12.98 8.50
N GLY A 397 -8.45 -13.50 7.72
CA GLY A 397 -8.35 -13.61 6.25
C GLY A 397 -7.12 -14.39 5.76
N ARG A 398 -6.60 -15.31 6.57
CA ARG A 398 -5.36 -16.07 6.29
C ARG A 398 -5.59 -17.09 5.20
N GLY A 399 -6.80 -17.61 5.03
CA GLY A 399 -7.16 -18.48 3.92
C GLY A 399 -6.79 -17.83 2.58
N TRP A 400 -7.42 -16.69 2.26
CA TRP A 400 -7.12 -15.92 1.07
C TRP A 400 -5.66 -15.47 1.01
N ALA A 401 -5.12 -14.90 2.09
CA ALA A 401 -3.76 -14.40 2.14
C ALA A 401 -2.69 -15.48 1.88
N SER A 402 -2.97 -16.74 2.24
CA SER A 402 -2.09 -17.87 1.94
C SER A 402 -2.05 -18.25 0.45
N THR A 403 -3.06 -17.82 -0.31
CA THR A 403 -3.21 -18.12 -1.74
C THR A 403 -2.84 -16.96 -2.64
N THR A 404 -2.87 -15.74 -2.11
CA THR A 404 -2.18 -14.63 -2.76
C THR A 404 -0.69 -14.94 -2.75
N PRO A 405 0.02 -14.72 -3.87
CA PRO A 405 1.48 -14.69 -3.81
C PRO A 405 1.82 -13.75 -2.66
N THR A 406 2.60 -14.21 -1.67
CA THR A 406 3.22 -13.33 -0.67
C THR A 406 3.71 -12.16 -1.49
N ALA A 407 3.13 -10.96 -1.25
CA ALA A 407 3.43 -9.79 -2.05
C ALA A 407 4.94 -9.76 -2.18
N ASN A 408 5.47 -10.05 -3.39
CA ASN A 408 6.91 -10.11 -3.59
C ASN A 408 7.42 -8.82 -2.97
N ASP A 409 8.31 -8.94 -1.98
CA ASP A 409 8.96 -7.78 -1.38
C ASP A 409 9.29 -6.85 -2.55
N PRO A 410 8.77 -5.60 -2.56
CA PRO A 410 8.90 -4.76 -3.72
C PRO A 410 10.38 -4.71 -4.09
N GLU A 411 10.75 -5.31 -5.22
CA GLU A 411 12.15 -5.36 -5.61
C GLU A 411 12.61 -3.91 -5.83
N PRO A 412 13.74 -3.48 -5.27
CA PRO A 412 14.17 -2.10 -5.42
C PRO A 412 14.59 -1.85 -6.88
N VAL A 413 14.09 -0.78 -7.50
CA VAL A 413 14.26 -0.53 -8.94
C VAL A 413 15.21 0.65 -9.24
N ASP A 414 15.56 1.45 -8.22
CA ASP A 414 16.32 2.70 -8.37
C ASP A 414 15.77 3.60 -9.49
N SER A 415 14.64 4.28 -9.28
CA SER A 415 14.08 5.16 -10.32
C SER A 415 14.90 6.45 -10.46
N PRO A 416 15.72 6.64 -11.53
CA PRO A 416 16.61 7.79 -11.62
C PRO A 416 15.85 9.07 -11.99
N LEU A 417 16.39 10.23 -11.61
CA LEU A 417 15.92 11.53 -12.13
C LEU A 417 16.33 11.71 -13.60
N PRO A 418 15.63 12.57 -14.38
CA PRO A 418 15.87 12.79 -15.81
C PRO A 418 17.29 13.29 -16.19
N ASP A 419 18.12 13.65 -15.21
CA ASP A 419 19.45 14.26 -15.42
C ASP A 419 20.56 13.24 -15.75
N GLY A 420 20.23 11.94 -15.87
CA GLY A 420 21.19 10.88 -16.22
C GLY A 420 21.88 11.09 -17.58
N ALA A 421 21.27 11.88 -18.48
CA ALA A 421 21.80 12.20 -19.80
C ALA A 421 22.99 13.19 -19.78
N LEU A 422 23.11 14.02 -18.74
CA LEU A 422 24.20 15.01 -18.59
C LEU A 422 25.38 14.49 -17.75
N LEU A 423 25.26 13.28 -17.19
CA LEU A 423 26.30 12.71 -16.37
C LEU A 423 27.46 12.25 -17.26
N GLY A 424 28.66 12.77 -17.01
CA GLY A 424 29.88 12.32 -17.68
C GLY A 424 29.96 12.64 -19.18
N GLU A 425 29.51 13.84 -19.57
CA GLU A 425 29.75 14.36 -20.91
C GLU A 425 31.26 14.45 -21.21
N SER A 426 31.62 14.20 -22.47
CA SER A 426 32.98 14.38 -22.94
C SER A 426 33.27 15.85 -23.20
N GLU A 427 34.36 16.36 -22.66
CA GLU A 427 34.88 17.70 -22.89
C GLU A 427 35.92 17.67 -24.01
N LEU A 428 35.73 18.48 -25.07
CA LEU A 428 36.73 18.64 -26.12
C LEU A 428 37.83 19.60 -25.61
N LEU A 429 39.03 19.09 -25.35
CA LEU A 429 40.16 19.89 -24.89
C LEU A 429 40.89 20.57 -26.06
N ARG A 430 41.01 19.87 -27.19
CA ARG A 430 41.71 20.35 -28.39
C ARG A 430 41.19 19.66 -29.64
N SER A 431 40.97 20.42 -30.70
CA SER A 431 40.79 19.89 -32.06
C SER A 431 41.74 20.63 -33.00
N GLY A 432 42.92 20.06 -33.22
CA GLY A 432 43.92 20.58 -34.16
C GLY A 432 43.78 19.94 -35.55
N ALA A 433 44.61 20.38 -36.50
CA ALA A 433 44.66 19.81 -37.85
C ALA A 433 45.10 18.34 -37.88
N ASP A 434 45.94 17.93 -36.92
CA ASP A 434 46.56 16.60 -36.89
C ASP A 434 46.05 15.70 -35.75
N GLU A 435 45.43 16.26 -34.71
CA GLU A 435 45.03 15.51 -33.50
C GLU A 435 43.76 16.08 -32.86
N ILE A 436 42.92 15.19 -32.32
CA ILE A 436 41.79 15.50 -31.45
C ILE A 436 42.11 14.98 -30.04
N VAL A 437 41.95 15.84 -29.03
CA VAL A 437 42.10 15.50 -27.61
C VAL A 437 40.80 15.77 -26.88
N CYS A 438 40.24 14.74 -26.27
CA CYS A 438 39.00 14.80 -25.51
C CYS A 438 39.21 14.26 -24.10
N ARG A 439 38.51 14.84 -23.14
CA ARG A 439 38.47 14.38 -21.76
C ARG A 439 37.10 13.77 -21.49
N LEU A 440 37.07 12.60 -20.85
CA LEU A 440 35.82 11.95 -20.49
C LEU A 440 35.98 11.18 -19.19
N PRO A 441 34.98 11.19 -18.29
CA PRO A 441 34.99 10.32 -17.13
C PRO A 441 34.55 8.91 -17.53
N LEU A 442 35.24 7.91 -16.99
CA LEU A 442 34.92 6.51 -17.17
C LEU A 442 33.64 6.17 -16.42
N ARG A 443 32.64 5.63 -17.13
CA ARG A 443 31.35 5.23 -16.55
C ARG A 443 31.40 3.79 -16.04
N LEU A 444 30.57 3.45 -15.06
CA LEU A 444 30.42 2.07 -14.59
C LEU A 444 29.95 1.12 -15.70
N ALA A 445 29.00 1.57 -16.53
CA ALA A 445 28.56 0.78 -17.68
C ALA A 445 29.72 0.46 -18.63
N SER A 446 30.63 1.40 -18.84
CA SER A 446 31.86 1.20 -19.63
C SER A 446 32.80 0.16 -19.04
N LEU A 447 32.90 0.11 -17.70
CA LEU A 447 33.68 -0.89 -16.98
C LEU A 447 33.06 -2.30 -17.06
N ILE A 448 31.74 -2.41 -16.95
CA ILE A 448 31.01 -3.68 -17.01
C ILE A 448 31.00 -4.24 -18.44
N ASP A 449 30.66 -3.40 -19.41
CA ASP A 449 30.48 -3.81 -20.80
C ASP A 449 31.80 -3.88 -21.59
N GLY A 450 32.91 -3.48 -20.98
CA GLY A 450 34.21 -3.40 -21.65
C GLY A 450 34.16 -2.49 -22.86
N CYS A 451 33.57 -1.29 -22.71
CA CYS A 451 33.41 -0.34 -23.80
C CYS A 451 33.93 1.06 -23.46
N LEU A 452 34.31 1.84 -24.48
CA LEU A 452 34.70 3.24 -24.35
C LEU A 452 33.85 4.08 -25.31
N PRO A 453 32.93 4.94 -24.82
CA PRO A 453 32.17 5.85 -25.69
C PRO A 453 33.12 6.82 -26.40
N LEU A 454 32.88 7.03 -27.69
CA LEU A 454 33.64 7.96 -28.50
C LEU A 454 32.87 9.29 -28.61
N PRO A 455 33.55 10.44 -28.41
CA PRO A 455 32.99 11.75 -28.73
C PRO A 455 32.48 11.79 -30.18
N SER A 456 31.32 12.40 -30.43
CA SER A 456 30.65 12.39 -31.74
C SER A 456 31.56 12.84 -32.88
N LEU A 457 32.40 13.86 -32.64
CA LEU A 457 33.39 14.34 -33.60
C LEU A 457 34.37 13.23 -34.05
N ILE A 458 34.88 12.44 -33.11
CA ILE A 458 35.79 11.33 -33.41
C ILE A 458 35.04 10.22 -34.13
N ALA A 459 33.81 9.90 -33.70
CA ALA A 459 33.01 8.84 -34.29
C ALA A 459 32.65 9.12 -35.77
N GLU A 460 32.24 10.35 -36.09
CA GLU A 460 31.89 10.79 -37.44
C GLU A 460 33.10 10.76 -38.39
N GLU A 461 34.24 11.29 -37.94
CA GLU A 461 35.46 11.30 -38.73
C GLU A 461 36.01 9.89 -38.94
N LEU A 462 36.05 9.06 -37.88
CA LEU A 462 36.51 7.68 -37.96
C LEU A 462 35.63 6.85 -38.90
N ARG A 463 34.32 7.10 -38.91
CA ARG A 463 33.37 6.44 -39.83
C ARG A 463 33.64 6.82 -41.27
N THR A 464 33.91 8.10 -41.51
CA THR A 464 34.23 8.62 -42.84
C THR A 464 35.54 8.06 -43.38
N THR A 465 36.58 7.94 -42.53
CA THR A 465 37.91 7.52 -42.96
C THR A 465 38.10 6.00 -42.98
N CYS A 466 37.48 5.26 -42.06
CA CYS A 466 37.76 3.84 -41.83
C CYS A 466 36.54 2.91 -41.98
N GLY A 467 35.37 3.43 -42.36
CA GLY A 467 34.12 2.68 -42.48
C GLY A 467 33.39 2.48 -41.14
N GLY A 468 32.30 1.72 -41.13
CA GLY A 468 31.40 1.63 -39.96
C GLY A 468 31.89 0.75 -38.80
N ARG A 469 32.85 -0.17 -39.02
CA ARG A 469 33.35 -1.10 -37.99
C ARG A 469 34.88 -1.34 -38.01
N PRO A 470 35.71 -0.30 -37.87
CA PRO A 470 37.17 -0.49 -37.90
C PRO A 470 37.73 -1.06 -36.59
N VAL A 471 38.81 -1.83 -36.71
CA VAL A 471 39.60 -2.25 -35.55
C VAL A 471 40.59 -1.14 -35.21
N ILE A 472 40.54 -0.67 -33.97
CA ILE A 472 41.38 0.39 -33.42
C ILE A 472 42.35 -0.22 -32.42
N ARG A 473 43.63 0.15 -32.54
CA ARG A 473 44.63 -0.15 -31.54
C ARG A 473 44.51 0.90 -30.43
N LEU A 474 44.12 0.48 -29.24
CA LEU A 474 43.98 1.31 -28.05
C LEU A 474 45.22 1.13 -27.18
N GLU A 475 45.88 2.24 -26.86
CA GLU A 475 47.06 2.28 -26.00
C GLU A 475 46.70 2.98 -24.69
N LEU A 476 46.81 2.27 -23.56
CA LEU A 476 46.52 2.80 -22.23
C LEU A 476 47.82 3.23 -21.54
N ASP A 477 47.85 4.46 -21.05
CA ASP A 477 48.94 4.99 -20.23
C ASP A 477 48.40 5.36 -18.83
N HIS A 478 48.87 4.62 -17.83
CA HIS A 478 48.45 4.74 -16.44
C HIS A 478 49.63 5.00 -15.50
N PRO A 479 50.06 6.26 -15.35
CA PRO A 479 51.23 6.59 -14.54
C PRO A 479 51.09 6.13 -13.08
N GLY A 480 52.05 5.31 -12.65
CA GLY A 480 52.14 4.83 -11.27
C GLY A 480 51.39 3.54 -10.95
N GLY A 481 50.64 2.96 -11.90
CA GLY A 481 50.07 1.61 -11.78
C GLY A 481 50.79 0.60 -12.66
N ALA A 482 50.69 -0.68 -12.31
CA ALA A 482 51.19 -1.77 -13.16
C ALA A 482 50.10 -2.10 -14.19
N LEU A 483 50.44 -2.03 -15.48
CA LEU A 483 49.60 -2.50 -16.57
C LEU A 483 50.20 -3.78 -17.12
N ASP A 484 49.36 -4.80 -17.33
CA ASP A 484 49.79 -5.95 -18.10
C ASP A 484 49.97 -5.56 -19.58
N ASP A 485 50.87 -6.22 -20.31
CA ASP A 485 51.14 -5.90 -21.72
C ASP A 485 49.87 -5.98 -22.59
N SER A 486 48.95 -6.89 -22.25
CA SER A 486 47.65 -7.04 -22.90
C SER A 486 46.62 -5.96 -22.54
N GLU A 487 46.80 -5.25 -21.42
CA GLU A 487 45.97 -4.11 -21.01
C GLU A 487 46.52 -2.80 -21.57
N ALA A 488 47.85 -2.66 -21.57
CA ALA A 488 48.56 -1.49 -22.06
C ALA A 488 48.37 -1.28 -23.57
N VAL A 489 48.34 -2.36 -24.36
CA VAL A 489 48.08 -2.29 -25.81
C VAL A 489 47.08 -3.35 -26.20
N GLN A 490 45.92 -2.91 -26.70
CA GLN A 490 44.80 -3.80 -27.01
C GLN A 490 44.11 -3.42 -28.33
N ARG A 491 43.38 -4.37 -28.90
CA ARG A 491 42.63 -4.17 -30.16
C ARG A 491 41.15 -4.12 -29.84
N ALA A 492 40.55 -2.95 -30.00
CA ALA A 492 39.13 -2.72 -29.77
C ALA A 492 38.39 -2.56 -31.10
N LEU A 493 37.13 -2.99 -31.14
CA LEU A 493 36.27 -2.80 -32.30
C LEU A 493 35.50 -1.48 -32.14
N ALA A 494 35.66 -0.57 -33.09
CA ALA A 494 34.83 0.63 -33.12
C ALA A 494 33.48 0.30 -33.76
N GLU A 495 32.39 0.55 -33.06
CA GLU A 495 31.03 0.49 -33.57
C GLU A 495 30.53 1.92 -33.78
N LEU A 496 30.29 2.30 -35.05
CA LEU A 496 30.04 3.69 -35.45
C LEU A 496 28.67 3.81 -36.13
N ASP A 497 27.70 4.36 -35.40
CA ASP A 497 26.34 4.66 -35.88
C ASP A 497 26.19 6.17 -36.18
N ASP A 498 25.04 6.61 -36.70
CA ASP A 498 24.81 8.02 -37.02
C ASP A 498 24.86 8.89 -35.74
N GLY A 499 25.94 9.65 -35.58
CA GLY A 499 26.18 10.59 -34.47
C GLY A 499 26.62 9.98 -33.14
N LYS A 500 26.79 8.65 -33.06
CA LYS A 500 27.23 7.93 -31.86
C LYS A 500 28.28 6.87 -32.21
N GLY A 501 29.35 6.79 -31.43
CA GLY A 501 30.37 5.75 -31.57
C GLY A 501 30.84 5.22 -30.24
N ARG A 502 31.31 3.98 -30.22
CA ARG A 502 32.01 3.39 -29.06
C ARG A 502 33.07 2.39 -29.51
N LEU A 503 34.12 2.23 -28.72
CA LEU A 503 34.99 1.07 -28.79
C LEU A 503 34.43 -0.04 -27.91
N THR A 504 34.48 -1.28 -28.38
CA THR A 504 34.03 -2.48 -27.66
C THR A 504 35.17 -3.49 -27.57
N GLY A 505 35.10 -4.37 -26.56
CA GLY A 505 36.18 -5.33 -26.27
C GLY A 505 37.38 -4.69 -25.56
N VAL A 506 37.16 -3.57 -24.86
CA VAL A 506 38.17 -2.90 -24.04
C VAL A 506 38.31 -3.65 -22.71
N VAL A 507 39.52 -4.10 -22.42
CA VAL A 507 39.92 -4.68 -21.14
C VAL A 507 40.41 -3.55 -20.25
N TRP A 508 39.67 -3.27 -19.18
CA TRP A 508 39.98 -2.20 -18.23
C TRP A 508 40.86 -2.70 -17.08
N PRO A 509 42.03 -2.08 -16.80
CA PRO A 509 42.90 -2.45 -15.69
C PRO A 509 42.20 -2.38 -14.35
N HIS A 510 42.54 -3.23 -13.38
CA HIS A 510 41.81 -3.35 -12.11
C HIS A 510 41.64 -2.02 -11.35
N ASP A 511 42.67 -1.17 -11.40
CA ASP A 511 42.71 0.12 -10.68
C ASP A 511 41.79 1.19 -11.28
N PHE A 512 41.16 0.94 -12.43
CA PHE A 512 40.20 1.86 -13.04
C PHE A 512 38.85 1.79 -12.31
N PHE A 513 38.22 2.93 -12.06
CA PHE A 513 36.98 3.04 -11.28
C PHE A 513 35.99 4.03 -11.91
N PRO A 514 34.67 3.92 -11.61
CA PRO A 514 33.69 4.88 -12.12
C PRO A 514 34.02 6.31 -11.68
N GLY A 515 34.08 7.22 -12.65
CA GLY A 515 34.45 8.61 -12.47
C GLY A 515 35.93 8.90 -12.71
N MET A 516 36.80 7.90 -12.91
CA MET A 516 38.18 8.17 -13.32
C MET A 516 38.21 8.97 -14.62
N VAL A 517 38.96 10.05 -14.66
CA VAL A 517 39.10 10.89 -15.85
C VAL A 517 40.10 10.26 -16.81
N LEU A 518 39.65 10.11 -18.06
CA LEU A 518 40.44 9.67 -19.20
C LEU A 518 40.70 10.84 -20.15
N GLU A 519 41.92 10.97 -20.63
CA GLU A 519 42.29 11.85 -21.74
C GLU A 519 42.55 11.01 -22.98
N LEU A 520 41.65 11.11 -23.96
CA LEU A 520 41.70 10.41 -25.23
C LEU A 520 42.41 11.29 -26.27
N HIS A 521 43.49 10.77 -26.81
CA HIS A 521 44.30 11.33 -27.88
C HIS A 521 44.09 10.52 -29.15
N TRP A 522 43.63 11.18 -30.20
CA TRP A 522 43.45 10.54 -31.50
C TRP A 522 44.08 11.38 -32.62
N PRO A 523 45.16 10.88 -33.24
CA PRO A 523 45.69 11.42 -34.48
C PRO A 523 44.65 11.26 -35.59
N ARG A 524 44.29 12.37 -36.24
CA ARG A 524 43.25 12.39 -37.28
C ARG A 524 43.59 11.41 -38.41
N GLY A 525 42.63 10.57 -38.77
CA GLY A 525 42.79 9.53 -39.79
C GLY A 525 43.62 8.31 -39.35
N GLY A 526 44.13 8.28 -38.12
CA GLY A 526 44.87 7.15 -37.55
C GLY A 526 43.96 6.04 -37.02
N ARG A 527 44.52 4.81 -36.95
CA ARG A 527 43.88 3.64 -36.30
C ARG A 527 44.43 3.37 -34.90
N VAL A 528 45.19 4.30 -34.34
CA VAL A 528 45.74 4.24 -32.99
C VAL A 528 45.07 5.33 -32.16
N MET A 529 44.53 4.95 -31.01
CA MET A 529 44.00 5.87 -30.00
C MET A 529 44.78 5.67 -28.71
N ARG A 530 45.26 6.75 -28.12
CA ARG A 530 45.95 6.71 -26.82
C ARG A 530 45.04 7.27 -25.75
N VAL A 531 44.91 6.55 -24.64
CA VAL A 531 44.16 7.00 -23.47
C VAL A 531 45.13 7.16 -22.31
N VAL A 532 45.14 8.34 -21.72
CA VAL A 532 46.04 8.69 -20.63
C VAL A 532 45.21 9.00 -19.39
N THR A 533 45.70 8.58 -18.23
CA THR A 533 45.17 8.99 -16.93
C THR A 533 46.13 9.96 -16.25
N VAL A 534 45.60 10.95 -15.54
CA VAL A 534 46.41 11.98 -14.87
C VAL A 534 46.45 11.69 -13.38
N ARG A 535 47.64 11.54 -12.81
CA ARG A 535 47.83 11.35 -11.36
C ARG A 535 47.57 12.66 -10.62
N LEU A 536 46.90 12.59 -9.48
CA LEU A 536 46.75 13.72 -8.57
C LEU A 536 48.11 14.05 -7.92
N ASP A 537 48.37 15.34 -7.70
CA ASP A 537 49.53 15.80 -6.94
C ASP A 537 49.61 15.14 -5.54
N ARG A 538 48.45 14.82 -4.96
CA ARG A 538 48.32 14.14 -3.68
C ARG A 538 47.10 13.20 -3.70
N PRO A 539 47.26 11.93 -3.27
CA PRO A 539 46.12 11.02 -3.12
C PRO A 539 45.09 11.55 -2.14
N VAL A 540 43.82 11.33 -2.46
CA VAL A 540 42.67 11.66 -1.62
C VAL A 540 41.92 10.39 -1.25
N ARG A 541 41.38 10.32 -0.04
CA ARG A 541 40.44 9.27 0.35
C ARG A 541 39.03 9.84 0.22
N VAL A 542 38.19 9.20 -0.58
CA VAL A 542 36.75 9.48 -0.67
C VAL A 542 36.05 8.28 -0.06
N ASP A 543 35.42 8.49 1.10
CA ASP A 543 34.85 7.44 1.93
C ASP A 543 35.89 6.35 2.27
N ASP A 544 35.74 5.13 1.74
CA ASP A 544 36.67 4.01 1.94
C ASP A 544 37.69 3.85 0.80
N ARG A 545 37.52 4.55 -0.32
CA ARG A 545 38.38 4.45 -1.51
C ARG A 545 39.53 5.46 -1.48
N VAL A 546 40.75 4.99 -1.74
CA VAL A 546 41.91 5.85 -2.03
C VAL A 546 41.95 6.14 -3.52
N ILE A 547 41.96 7.40 -3.88
CA ILE A 547 42.00 7.90 -5.25
C ILE A 547 43.33 8.59 -5.50
N GLU A 548 44.08 8.05 -6.45
CA GLU A 548 45.39 8.59 -6.85
C GLU A 548 45.34 9.38 -8.16
N HIS A 549 44.26 9.29 -8.93
CA HIS A 549 44.12 9.89 -10.26
C HIS A 549 42.95 10.86 -10.32
N CYS A 550 42.99 11.79 -11.28
CA CYS A 550 41.93 12.73 -11.53
C CYS A 550 40.59 12.00 -11.72
N TYR A 551 39.55 12.53 -11.11
CA TYR A 551 38.22 11.92 -11.15
C TYR A 551 37.12 12.99 -11.19
N ASP A 552 35.96 12.58 -11.69
CA ASP A 552 34.71 13.32 -11.65
C ASP A 552 33.92 12.93 -10.38
N PRO A 553 33.69 13.88 -9.45
CA PRO A 553 33.04 13.60 -8.18
C PRO A 553 31.54 13.26 -8.33
N CYS A 554 30.88 13.73 -9.39
CA CYS A 554 29.47 13.46 -9.68
C CYS A 554 29.31 12.02 -10.17
N VAL A 555 30.15 11.58 -11.10
CA VAL A 555 30.15 10.20 -11.62
C VAL A 555 30.54 9.23 -10.50
N LEU A 556 31.60 9.51 -9.74
CA LEU A 556 32.02 8.68 -8.61
C LEU A 556 30.89 8.53 -7.57
N THR A 557 30.25 9.64 -7.20
CA THR A 557 29.15 9.61 -6.23
C THR A 557 28.00 8.73 -6.72
N ARG A 558 27.60 8.87 -7.98
CA ARG A 558 26.45 8.17 -8.54
C ARG A 558 26.72 6.71 -8.88
N GLU A 559 27.94 6.36 -9.26
CA GLU A 559 28.26 5.05 -9.84
C GLU A 559 29.15 4.17 -8.96
N ASP A 560 29.68 4.68 -7.85
CA ASP A 560 30.33 3.90 -6.78
C ASP A 560 29.38 3.70 -5.58
N ALA A 561 28.06 3.70 -5.84
CA ALA A 561 27.02 3.52 -4.82
C ALA A 561 26.99 2.07 -4.31
N PRO A 562 26.47 1.79 -3.09
CA PRO A 562 26.34 0.42 -2.61
C PRO A 562 25.63 -0.49 -3.62
N GLY A 563 26.19 -1.67 -3.92
CA GLY A 563 25.67 -2.59 -4.94
C GLY A 563 26.10 -2.28 -6.38
N SER A 564 26.87 -1.22 -6.61
CA SER A 564 27.47 -0.88 -7.91
C SER A 564 28.96 -1.24 -7.94
N GLY A 565 29.38 -2.02 -8.94
CA GLY A 565 30.79 -2.35 -9.15
C GLY A 565 31.02 -3.14 -10.44
N ARG A 566 32.26 -3.57 -10.69
CA ARG A 566 32.63 -4.29 -11.93
C ARG A 566 31.86 -5.60 -12.14
N GLY A 567 31.40 -6.24 -11.07
CA GLY A 567 30.61 -7.48 -11.13
C GLY A 567 29.12 -7.27 -11.39
N GLY A 568 28.64 -6.02 -11.43
CA GLY A 568 27.24 -5.69 -11.67
C GLY A 568 26.77 -4.43 -10.95
N ASP A 569 25.59 -3.95 -11.34
CA ASP A 569 24.90 -2.81 -10.73
C ASP A 569 23.52 -3.28 -10.26
N THR A 570 23.41 -3.71 -8.99
CA THR A 570 22.16 -4.25 -8.44
C THR A 570 21.86 -3.75 -7.04
N SER A 571 20.59 -3.42 -6.82
CA SER A 571 20.01 -3.06 -5.51
C SER A 571 19.50 -4.29 -4.74
N VAL A 572 19.36 -5.44 -5.41
CA VAL A 572 18.77 -6.66 -4.85
C VAL A 572 19.65 -7.22 -3.74
N GLY A 573 19.02 -7.55 -2.60
CA GLY A 573 19.70 -8.10 -1.43
C GLY A 573 20.38 -7.05 -0.52
N LEU A 574 20.30 -5.76 -0.84
CA LEU A 574 20.78 -4.70 0.04
C LEU A 574 19.86 -4.53 1.26
N ARG A 575 20.48 -4.39 2.44
CA ARG A 575 19.76 -4.02 3.67
C ARG A 575 19.26 -2.56 3.60
N PRO A 576 18.27 -2.16 4.42
CA PRO A 576 17.68 -0.81 4.37
C PRO A 576 18.68 0.35 4.42
N GLY A 577 19.73 0.30 5.26
CA GLY A 577 20.76 1.35 5.33
C GLY A 577 21.53 1.56 4.01
N PRO A 578 22.24 0.53 3.50
CA PRO A 578 22.88 0.57 2.18
C PRO A 578 21.93 0.93 1.03
N LEU A 579 20.67 0.48 1.09
CA LEU A 579 19.66 0.78 0.09
C LEU A 579 19.26 2.26 0.07
N VAL A 580 19.10 2.88 1.24
CA VAL A 580 18.89 4.34 1.36
C VAL A 580 20.08 5.10 0.80
N MET A 581 21.31 4.69 1.17
CA MET A 581 22.53 5.34 0.68
C MET A 581 22.65 5.24 -0.84
N ARG A 582 22.38 4.07 -1.41
CA ARG A 582 22.32 3.83 -2.85
C ARG A 582 21.32 4.75 -3.53
N THR A 583 20.09 4.80 -3.01
CA THR A 583 19.01 5.61 -3.60
C THR A 583 19.32 7.10 -3.55
N VAL A 584 19.87 7.62 -2.45
CA VAL A 584 20.26 9.03 -2.34
C VAL A 584 21.35 9.38 -3.37
N ARG A 585 22.37 8.52 -3.50
CA ARG A 585 23.49 8.73 -4.44
C ARG A 585 23.07 8.57 -5.91
N ARG A 586 22.23 7.58 -6.21
CA ARG A 586 21.75 7.28 -7.57
C ARG A 586 20.69 8.27 -8.03
N CYS A 587 19.71 8.57 -7.19
CA CYS A 587 18.51 9.31 -7.58
C CYS A 587 18.50 10.77 -7.10
N GLY A 588 19.44 11.19 -6.25
CA GLY A 588 19.49 12.56 -5.72
C GLY A 588 19.99 13.61 -6.73
N LEU A 589 19.62 14.86 -6.54
CA LEU A 589 20.19 16.01 -7.24
C LEU A 589 21.69 16.12 -6.90
N LEU A 590 22.56 16.12 -7.92
CA LEU A 590 24.01 16.23 -7.73
C LEU A 590 24.46 17.70 -7.73
N THR A 591 25.36 18.04 -6.81
CA THR A 591 26.12 19.29 -6.84
C THR A 591 27.48 19.07 -7.52
N PRO A 592 28.12 20.09 -8.11
CA PRO A 592 29.45 19.96 -8.73
C PRO A 592 30.55 19.37 -7.81
N ASP A 593 30.40 19.51 -6.49
CA ASP A 593 31.33 18.96 -5.50
C ASP A 593 31.06 17.48 -5.15
N GLY A 594 30.12 16.81 -5.84
CA GLY A 594 29.77 15.41 -5.59
C GLY A 594 28.77 15.16 -4.46
N HIS A 595 28.14 16.18 -3.87
CA HIS A 595 27.01 15.94 -2.96
C HIS A 595 25.79 15.43 -3.73
N ALA A 596 25.00 14.55 -3.10
CA ALA A 596 23.72 14.10 -3.63
C ALA A 596 22.59 14.46 -2.66
N LEU A 597 21.52 15.09 -3.14
CA LEU A 597 20.38 15.53 -2.33
C LEU A 597 19.08 14.91 -2.79
N LEU A 598 18.32 14.30 -1.89
CA LEU A 598 17.02 13.69 -2.19
C LEU A 598 15.94 14.24 -1.27
N ASP A 599 14.72 14.45 -1.77
CA ASP A 599 13.58 14.74 -0.90
C ASP A 599 13.30 13.52 -0.02
N ARG A 600 13.33 13.73 1.31
CA ARG A 600 13.08 12.67 2.29
C ARG A 600 11.72 12.00 2.06
N SER A 601 10.69 12.78 1.77
CA SER A 601 9.33 12.26 1.52
C SER A 601 9.24 11.43 0.23
N TRP A 602 10.16 11.64 -0.72
CA TRP A 602 10.19 10.93 -2.00
C TRP A 602 11.02 9.63 -1.95
N LEU A 603 11.80 9.43 -0.89
CA LEU A 603 12.69 8.28 -0.75
C LEU A 603 11.99 6.93 -0.97
N PRO A 604 10.82 6.62 -0.37
CA PRO A 604 10.15 5.33 -0.61
C PRO A 604 9.80 5.10 -2.07
N PHE A 605 9.34 6.14 -2.77
CA PHE A 605 9.04 6.06 -4.19
C PHE A 605 10.30 5.87 -5.02
N ALA A 606 11.40 6.58 -4.70
CA ALA A 606 12.67 6.46 -5.41
C ALA A 606 13.29 5.05 -5.31
N VAL A 607 13.15 4.39 -4.14
CA VAL A 607 13.64 3.02 -3.90
C VAL A 607 12.88 2.00 -4.75
N TYR A 608 11.54 2.05 -4.73
CA TYR A 608 10.69 0.97 -5.26
C TYR A 608 9.99 1.28 -6.58
N GLY A 609 10.13 2.51 -7.10
CA GLY A 609 9.39 3.01 -8.29
C GLY A 609 7.88 3.16 -8.07
N ARG A 610 7.40 2.86 -6.86
CA ARG A 610 6.02 2.98 -6.40
C ARG A 610 6.01 3.23 -4.90
N TRP A 611 4.87 3.68 -4.36
CA TRP A 611 4.72 3.79 -2.91
C TRP A 611 4.60 2.40 -2.28
N PRO A 612 5.55 2.00 -1.39
CA PRO A 612 5.53 0.68 -0.78
C PRO A 612 4.56 0.64 0.42
N PRO A 613 4.27 -0.56 0.98
CA PRO A 613 3.52 -0.70 2.22
C PRO A 613 4.12 0.11 3.39
N ARG A 614 3.31 0.35 4.43
CA ARG A 614 3.72 1.13 5.61
C ARG A 614 4.92 0.52 6.35
N THR A 615 5.05 -0.80 6.35
CA THR A 615 6.16 -1.54 6.97
C THR A 615 7.50 -1.16 6.34
N HIS A 616 7.64 -1.32 5.02
CA HIS A 616 8.85 -0.95 4.28
C HIS A 616 9.14 0.56 4.36
N SER A 617 8.11 1.40 4.38
CA SER A 617 8.28 2.84 4.59
C SER A 617 8.88 3.15 5.97
N ALA A 618 8.42 2.47 7.02
CA ALA A 618 8.92 2.64 8.37
C ALA A 618 10.38 2.13 8.51
N GLU A 619 10.73 1.03 7.84
CA GLU A 619 12.10 0.51 7.81
C GLU A 619 13.08 1.48 7.13
N LEU A 620 12.68 2.08 6.00
CA LEU A 620 13.48 3.11 5.34
C LEU A 620 13.65 4.35 6.22
N GLU A 621 12.60 4.80 6.90
CA GLU A 621 12.69 5.94 7.82
C GLU A 621 13.59 5.65 9.03
N ALA A 622 13.53 4.43 9.59
CA ALA A 622 14.43 4.00 10.65
C ALA A 622 15.89 3.98 10.16
N ALA A 623 16.14 3.52 8.93
CA ALA A 623 17.47 3.54 8.32
C ALA A 623 17.97 4.97 8.07
N VAL A 624 17.12 5.89 7.61
CA VAL A 624 17.47 7.32 7.48
C VAL A 624 17.87 7.90 8.83
N ALA A 625 17.09 7.63 9.89
CA ALA A 625 17.41 8.11 11.23
C ALA A 625 18.77 7.59 11.73
N GLN A 626 19.08 6.31 11.48
CA GLN A 626 20.38 5.72 11.80
C GLN A 626 21.52 6.40 11.02
N LEU A 627 21.38 6.60 9.71
CA LEU A 627 22.40 7.25 8.88
C LEU A 627 22.64 8.72 9.25
N LEU A 628 21.59 9.45 9.63
CA LEU A 628 21.71 10.81 10.15
C LEU A 628 22.44 10.82 11.50
N SER A 629 22.11 9.89 12.41
CA SER A 629 22.78 9.78 13.70
C SER A 629 24.26 9.43 13.58
N GLY A 630 24.60 8.56 12.60
CA GLY A 630 25.96 8.19 12.26
C GLY A 630 26.72 9.22 11.42
N ARG A 631 26.09 10.37 11.10
CA ARG A 631 26.64 11.44 10.24
C ARG A 631 27.08 10.97 8.85
N LEU A 632 26.46 9.90 8.34
CA LEU A 632 26.63 9.45 6.97
C LEU A 632 25.69 10.18 6.00
N LEU A 633 24.60 10.74 6.54
CA LEU A 633 23.73 11.69 5.85
C LEU A 633 23.61 12.98 6.68
N GLU A 634 23.31 14.08 6.00
CA GLU A 634 23.01 15.39 6.59
C GLU A 634 21.59 15.84 6.20
N THR A 635 20.96 16.66 7.04
CA THR A 635 19.69 17.32 6.70
C THR A 635 19.94 18.63 5.97
N ALA A 636 19.16 18.91 4.94
CA ALA A 636 19.15 20.19 4.23
C ALA A 636 17.71 20.64 3.92
N VAL A 637 17.54 21.90 3.52
CA VAL A 637 16.25 22.45 3.08
C VAL A 637 16.38 22.90 1.63
N GLY A 638 15.49 22.38 0.78
CA GLY A 638 15.35 22.77 -0.61
C GLY A 638 13.97 23.35 -0.89
N SER A 639 13.65 23.52 -2.17
CA SER A 639 12.32 23.91 -2.61
C SER A 639 11.85 23.05 -3.80
N ARG A 640 10.55 23.07 -4.10
CA ARG A 640 9.99 22.50 -5.34
C ARG A 640 9.34 23.57 -6.18
N ASP A 641 9.64 23.54 -7.47
CA ASP A 641 8.97 24.37 -8.46
C ASP A 641 7.57 23.83 -8.82
N ALA A 642 6.83 24.57 -9.65
CA ALA A 642 5.49 24.21 -10.10
C ALA A 642 5.44 22.89 -10.91
N ASN A 643 6.58 22.45 -11.47
CA ASN A 643 6.71 21.20 -12.21
C ASN A 643 7.16 20.04 -11.31
N GLY A 644 7.24 20.26 -9.99
CA GLY A 644 7.65 19.26 -9.01
C GLY A 644 9.15 18.99 -8.96
N ARG A 645 9.99 19.75 -9.68
CA ARG A 645 11.45 19.55 -9.65
C ARG A 645 12.06 20.14 -8.38
N PRO A 646 12.92 19.39 -7.67
CA PRO A 646 13.60 19.90 -6.47
C PRO A 646 14.73 20.86 -6.83
N HIS A 647 14.90 21.93 -6.04
CA HIS A 647 15.99 22.90 -6.14
C HIS A 647 16.74 23.00 -4.80
N PHE A 648 18.07 23.16 -4.89
CA PHE A 648 18.93 23.44 -3.75
C PHE A 648 20.01 24.47 -4.13
N PRO A 649 20.23 25.53 -3.32
CA PRO A 649 19.45 25.94 -2.15
C PRO A 649 17.99 26.29 -2.46
N ALA A 650 17.13 26.37 -1.43
CA ALA A 650 15.73 26.73 -1.58
C ALA A 650 15.57 28.11 -2.26
N ARG A 651 14.66 28.22 -3.23
CA ARG A 651 14.37 29.45 -3.97
C ARG A 651 13.18 30.20 -3.35
N SER A 652 13.22 31.53 -3.43
CA SER A 652 12.12 32.38 -2.96
C SER A 652 10.87 32.17 -3.80
N GLY A 653 9.71 32.02 -3.16
CA GLY A 653 8.41 31.80 -3.81
C GLY A 653 8.07 30.33 -4.13
N GLU A 654 9.00 29.41 -3.94
CA GLU A 654 8.77 27.96 -4.13
C GLU A 654 8.46 27.26 -2.80
N ARG A 655 7.77 26.10 -2.85
CA ARG A 655 7.40 25.35 -1.63
C ARG A 655 8.65 24.73 -1.00
N PRO A 656 8.97 25.00 0.29
CA PRO A 656 10.12 24.41 0.95
C PRO A 656 9.90 22.91 1.19
N ILE A 657 10.96 22.11 1.02
CA ILE A 657 10.95 20.66 1.23
C ILE A 657 12.16 20.19 2.04
N PRO A 658 11.99 19.16 2.89
CA PRO A 658 13.09 18.55 3.63
C PRO A 658 13.94 17.68 2.70
N LEU A 659 15.25 17.93 2.67
CA LEU A 659 16.20 17.14 1.90
C LEU A 659 17.09 16.32 2.84
N ILE A 660 17.42 15.10 2.41
CA ILE A 660 18.55 14.32 2.94
C ILE A 660 19.72 14.43 1.97
N ARG A 661 20.91 14.69 2.49
CA ARG A 661 22.13 14.96 1.73
C ARG A 661 23.18 13.92 2.05
N TYR A 662 23.71 13.26 1.03
CA TYR A 662 24.98 12.56 1.10
C TYR A 662 26.13 13.53 0.82
N ARG A 663 27.17 13.45 1.66
CA ARG A 663 28.39 14.22 1.52
C ARG A 663 29.61 13.30 1.47
N PRO A 664 30.35 13.27 0.34
CA PRO A 664 31.58 12.49 0.26
C PRO A 664 32.58 12.94 1.33
N ALA A 665 33.10 12.00 2.12
CA ALA A 665 34.09 12.29 3.15
C ALA A 665 35.49 12.37 2.52
N VAL A 666 35.85 13.52 1.95
CA VAL A 666 37.16 13.70 1.30
C VAL A 666 38.25 14.04 2.32
N THR A 667 39.13 13.08 2.60
CA THR A 667 40.27 13.27 3.52
C THR A 667 41.59 13.15 2.78
N ARG A 668 42.55 14.03 3.08
CA ARG A 668 43.90 13.93 2.51
C ARG A 668 44.63 12.74 3.10
N VAL A 669 45.24 11.91 2.25
CA VAL A 669 46.10 10.81 2.73
C VAL A 669 47.48 11.38 3.03
N ILE A 670 47.88 11.38 4.30
CA ILE A 670 49.25 11.75 4.71
C ILE A 670 50.14 10.53 4.44
N ARG A 671 51.10 10.65 3.50
CA ARG A 671 52.12 9.61 3.30
C ARG A 671 53.05 9.53 4.52
N PRO A 672 53.41 8.32 4.99
CA PRO A 672 54.59 8.14 5.83
C PRO A 672 55.83 8.62 5.08
N TRP A 673 56.71 9.38 5.73
CA TRP A 673 57.94 9.88 5.14
C TRP A 673 58.87 8.75 4.71
N GLY A 674 59.32 8.76 3.45
CA GLY A 674 60.37 7.86 2.94
C GLY A 674 60.10 7.38 1.52
N GLY A 675 60.61 8.10 0.52
CA GLY A 675 60.51 7.71 -0.89
C GLY A 675 61.13 8.77 -1.78
N THR A 676 62.43 8.64 -2.02
CA THR A 676 63.24 9.46 -2.93
C THR A 676 62.83 9.25 -4.39
N GLY A 677 62.37 10.31 -5.05
CA GLY A 677 62.19 10.41 -6.50
C GLY A 677 62.55 11.83 -6.97
N PRO A 678 63.01 12.02 -8.22
CA PRO A 678 63.95 13.06 -8.58
C PRO A 678 63.35 14.47 -8.59
N THR A 679 64.25 15.41 -8.35
CA THR A 679 64.18 16.87 -8.49
C THR A 679 63.13 17.38 -9.49
N ALA A 680 62.23 18.19 -8.97
CA ALA A 680 61.26 19.00 -9.69
C ALA A 680 61.94 19.95 -10.69
N GLU A 681 61.83 19.64 -11.98
CA GLU A 681 61.79 20.69 -12.99
C GLU A 681 60.42 21.37 -12.91
N ARG A 682 60.44 22.64 -12.51
CA ARG A 682 59.29 23.53 -12.46
C ARG A 682 58.68 23.68 -13.86
N MET A 683 57.61 22.96 -14.16
CA MET A 683 56.57 23.51 -15.03
C MET A 683 55.66 24.39 -14.18
N ARG A 684 55.79 25.71 -14.38
CA ARG A 684 54.87 26.72 -13.82
C ARG A 684 53.47 26.46 -14.40
N GLY A 685 52.64 25.78 -13.61
CA GLY A 685 51.23 25.53 -13.93
C GLY A 685 50.42 26.82 -13.76
N VAL A 686 49.76 27.21 -14.85
CA VAL A 686 48.87 28.37 -14.92
C VAL A 686 47.56 28.04 -14.18
N GLN A 687 47.25 28.81 -13.14
CA GLN A 687 46.13 28.57 -12.23
C GLN A 687 44.88 29.32 -12.71
N TYR A 688 43.86 28.60 -13.18
CA TYR A 688 42.61 29.22 -13.63
C TYR A 688 41.73 29.63 -12.45
N VAL A 689 41.37 30.92 -12.36
CA VAL A 689 40.50 31.46 -11.32
C VAL A 689 39.14 31.81 -11.95
N PRO A 690 38.05 31.12 -11.58
CA PRO A 690 36.72 31.42 -12.09
C PRO A 690 36.20 32.77 -11.54
N GLY A 691 35.29 33.38 -12.29
CA GLY A 691 34.71 34.67 -11.91
C GLY A 691 33.89 34.57 -10.63
N HIS A 692 34.07 35.51 -9.70
CA HIS A 692 33.39 35.50 -8.40
C HIS A 692 33.20 36.92 -7.84
N LEU A 693 32.33 37.06 -6.83
CA LEU A 693 32.08 38.31 -6.13
C LEU A 693 33.11 38.52 -5.02
N ARG A 694 33.65 39.74 -4.93
CA ARG A 694 34.59 40.17 -3.88
C ARG A 694 34.04 41.40 -3.17
N ARG A 695 34.03 41.40 -1.85
CA ARG A 695 33.56 42.53 -1.04
C ARG A 695 34.54 43.72 -1.12
N LEU A 696 34.02 44.92 -1.28
CA LEU A 696 34.77 46.16 -1.28
C LEU A 696 34.87 46.73 0.15
N LEU A 697 35.91 47.54 0.39
CA LEU A 697 36.07 48.27 1.64
C LEU A 697 34.98 49.36 1.75
N PRO A 698 34.58 49.77 2.97
CA PRO A 698 33.55 50.80 3.17
C PRO A 698 33.91 52.10 2.46
N GLY A 699 32.99 52.64 1.65
CA GLY A 699 33.18 53.88 0.88
C GLY A 699 33.74 53.68 -0.55
N CYS A 700 34.05 52.44 -0.95
CA CYS A 700 34.47 52.12 -2.32
C CYS A 700 33.33 51.53 -3.15
N SER A 701 33.17 52.01 -4.38
CA SER A 701 32.16 51.54 -5.33
C SER A 701 32.79 50.78 -6.51
N PRO A 702 32.12 49.74 -7.04
CA PRO A 702 32.61 48.99 -8.19
C PRO A 702 32.52 49.82 -9.47
N SER A 703 33.50 49.67 -10.36
CA SER A 703 33.52 50.37 -11.65
C SER A 703 32.43 49.85 -12.60
N GLU A 704 31.99 50.68 -13.54
CA GLU A 704 30.98 50.29 -14.54
C GLU A 704 31.41 49.07 -15.36
N ALA A 705 32.72 48.94 -15.66
CA ALA A 705 33.26 47.78 -16.34
C ALA A 705 33.04 46.46 -15.57
N GLN A 706 33.14 46.49 -14.23
CA GLN A 706 32.88 45.30 -13.41
C GLN A 706 31.38 45.04 -13.20
N ARG A 707 30.55 46.09 -13.22
CA ARG A 707 29.09 45.94 -13.26
C ARG A 707 28.64 45.29 -14.57
N ALA A 708 29.18 45.71 -15.71
CA ALA A 708 28.92 45.12 -17.02
C ALA A 708 29.43 43.67 -17.11
N ALA A 709 30.63 43.40 -16.60
CA ALA A 709 31.19 42.04 -16.58
C ALA A 709 30.37 41.06 -15.72
N PHE A 710 29.77 41.54 -14.63
CA PHE A 710 28.85 40.76 -13.80
C PHE A 710 27.54 40.45 -14.53
N LEU A 711 26.94 41.45 -15.19
CA LEU A 711 25.73 41.27 -16.01
C LEU A 711 25.95 40.21 -17.11
N GLU A 712 27.09 40.30 -17.80
CA GLU A 712 27.44 39.34 -18.85
C GLU A 712 27.72 37.93 -18.30
N HIS A 713 28.31 37.82 -17.10
CA HIS A 713 28.46 36.55 -16.40
C HIS A 713 27.09 35.94 -15.99
N CYS A 714 26.14 36.76 -15.54
CA CYS A 714 24.79 36.31 -15.23
C CYS A 714 24.00 35.85 -16.46
N ARG A 715 24.13 36.55 -17.60
CA ARG A 715 23.53 36.15 -18.88
C ARG A 715 24.04 34.78 -19.35
N ARG A 716 25.35 34.56 -19.29
CA ARG A 716 25.97 33.29 -19.69
C ARG A 716 25.51 32.10 -18.86
N LEU A 717 25.12 32.35 -17.61
CA LEU A 717 24.57 31.35 -16.69
C LEU A 717 23.03 31.22 -16.79
N GLY A 718 22.42 31.82 -17.83
CA GLY A 718 20.99 31.69 -18.13
C GLY A 718 20.06 32.45 -17.19
N LYS A 719 20.54 33.48 -16.47
CA LYS A 719 19.71 34.33 -15.60
C LYS A 719 19.13 35.50 -16.41
N ALA A 720 17.83 35.79 -16.25
CA ALA A 720 17.13 36.85 -16.98
C ALA A 720 17.69 38.27 -16.69
N ASP A 721 17.57 39.18 -17.67
CA ASP A 721 18.04 40.57 -17.58
C ASP A 721 17.38 41.31 -16.41
N GLY A 722 18.19 41.85 -15.48
CA GLY A 722 17.72 42.59 -14.29
C GLY A 722 18.56 42.40 -13.01
N TRP A 723 19.60 41.57 -13.03
CA TRP A 723 20.48 41.36 -11.87
C TRP A 723 21.62 42.38 -11.84
N GLU A 724 21.49 43.38 -10.96
CA GLU A 724 22.58 44.33 -10.71
C GLU A 724 23.57 43.81 -9.66
N LEU A 725 24.81 44.29 -9.76
CA LEU A 725 25.88 43.95 -8.82
C LEU A 725 25.54 44.48 -7.41
N PRO A 726 25.52 43.63 -6.36
CA PRO A 726 25.13 44.04 -5.01
C PRO A 726 25.99 45.17 -4.42
N ASP A 727 25.37 46.07 -3.65
CA ASP A 727 26.05 47.20 -3.02
C ASP A 727 27.19 46.76 -2.09
N GLY A 728 28.35 47.38 -2.24
CA GLY A 728 29.56 47.06 -1.49
C GLY A 728 30.34 45.83 -2.01
N TYR A 729 30.02 45.32 -3.20
CA TYR A 729 30.75 44.22 -3.85
C TYR A 729 31.27 44.63 -5.24
N THR A 730 32.35 43.99 -5.69
CA THR A 730 32.87 44.04 -7.05
C THR A 730 32.90 42.65 -7.65
N PHE A 731 32.81 42.55 -8.97
CA PHE A 731 32.99 41.30 -9.67
C PHE A 731 34.46 41.14 -10.07
N VAL A 732 34.98 39.92 -9.98
CA VAL A 732 36.30 39.56 -10.47
C VAL A 732 36.07 38.65 -11.67
N THR A 733 36.51 39.08 -12.85
CA THR A 733 36.38 38.30 -14.08
C THR A 733 37.30 37.07 -14.07
N GLN A 734 36.87 36.02 -14.75
CA GLN A 734 37.68 34.81 -14.93
C GLN A 734 39.03 35.19 -15.56
N HIS A 735 40.12 34.73 -14.95
CA HIS A 735 41.46 34.96 -15.48
C HIS A 735 42.38 33.83 -15.04
N THR A 736 43.41 33.61 -15.83
CA THR A 736 44.45 32.63 -15.54
C THR A 736 45.63 33.32 -14.88
N ARG A 737 45.99 32.88 -13.67
CA ARG A 737 47.18 33.35 -12.96
C ARG A 737 48.38 32.50 -13.34
N GLY A 738 49.35 33.13 -14.01
CA GLY A 738 50.68 32.58 -14.22
C GLY A 738 51.68 33.71 -14.35
N HIS A 739 52.81 33.57 -13.66
CA HIS A 739 54.06 34.22 -14.05
C HIS A 739 54.96 33.18 -14.65
#